data_AF-M5IRB5-F1
#
_entry.id   AF-M5IRB5-F1
#
_cell.length_a   1.000
_cell.length_b   1.000
_cell.length_c   1.000
_cell.angle_alpha   90.00
_cell.angle_beta   90.00
_cell.angle_gamma   90.00
#
_symmetry.space_group_name_H-M   'P 1'
#
loop_
_entity.id
_entity.type
_entity.pdbx_description
1 polymer ?
#
loop_
_entity_poly.entity_id
_entity_poly.type
_entity_poly.pdbx_seq_one_letter_code
_entity_poly.pdbx_strand_id
1 'polypeptide(L)'
;MNTTYITTPIYYVNDVPHIGHAYTTVIADTMARFARLKGDDTYFMTGTDEHGQKIEQAAAKKGYTPQAYADEISAKFRELWDKFEISYDHFIRTTDDYHKLTAQNAFLKMYQKGDIYKGEYEGYYCVSCESFFTQTQLLEDERCPDCGRPTNLVKEESYFFKLSKYQDALLKWYEENEDCIVPRGKKNEVVSFVKGGLRDLSITRTSFEWGIKLPASLNEPRHVMYVWLDALINYLSTLGYTRGDDKMNYWKGATHIVGKDILRFHAVYWPAFLMSLDLPLPRCVAAHGWWTRDGEKMSKSKGNVINPSDVADAYGLENFRYFMLREVPFGQDGDFSQKAMIERINSELSNDLGNLLSRIVGMSEKYSDFEIKGENLRKFYGEVLDSGNEYLQNAIKNLESFATNRYLEELFKALTLANASIAKFEPWNLIKSGKKDEANALVSLCANLLARVAVLLSPAMPKTCEKIAQTLGFEISTATYKKIILNNEILDFKAQKTQPLFPKIEKELMATAVPSVSEPAKTAPAPQEKSDTKIKIDDFKKCVIKVGTVLECSNIEGSEKLLKFKIDLGEEQPRQILSGIAKFYAPADLVGKQVCVLANLKPAKIFGHISEGMILSAEDGSLCLIAPMAAVKNGSEIG
;
A
#
# COMPACT_ATOMS: atom_id res chain seq x y z
N MET A 1 -5.41 -30.72 5.81
CA MET A 1 -4.92 -29.49 5.14
C MET A 1 -5.87 -28.38 5.51
N ASN A 2 -5.36 -27.20 5.84
CA ASN A 2 -6.20 -26.02 6.00
C ASN A 2 -6.58 -25.53 4.60
N THR A 3 -7.82 -25.05 4.44
CA THR A 3 -8.27 -24.38 3.22
C THR A 3 -8.13 -22.88 3.39
N THR A 4 -7.50 -22.22 2.43
CA THR A 4 -7.28 -20.77 2.43
C THR A 4 -7.92 -20.16 1.20
N TYR A 5 -8.76 -19.14 1.40
CA TYR A 5 -9.35 -18.37 0.31
C TYR A 5 -8.95 -16.91 0.42
N ILE A 6 -8.17 -16.43 -0.54
CA ILE A 6 -7.69 -15.04 -0.56
C ILE A 6 -8.32 -14.34 -1.75
N THR A 7 -8.78 -13.11 -1.52
CA THR A 7 -9.35 -12.31 -2.60
C THR A 7 -8.76 -10.92 -2.60
N THR A 8 -8.54 -10.37 -3.79
CA THR A 8 -8.54 -8.91 -3.97
C THR A 8 -9.98 -8.41 -4.03
N PRO A 9 -10.23 -7.09 -4.07
CA PRO A 9 -11.44 -6.57 -4.66
C PRO A 9 -11.41 -6.90 -6.16
N ILE A 10 -12.58 -6.84 -6.79
CA ILE A 10 -12.66 -6.76 -8.25
C ILE A 10 -12.58 -5.29 -8.66
N TYR A 11 -11.80 -5.00 -9.70
CA TYR A 11 -11.45 -3.63 -10.08
C TYR A 11 -12.42 -3.07 -11.12
N TYR A 12 -12.87 -1.83 -10.91
CA TYR A 12 -13.82 -1.17 -11.79
C TYR A 12 -13.19 -0.87 -13.16
N VAL A 13 -13.81 -1.34 -14.25
CA VAL A 13 -13.25 -1.24 -15.61
C VAL A 13 -13.53 0.10 -16.31
N ASN A 14 -13.63 1.19 -15.55
CA ASN A 14 -13.78 2.51 -16.14
C ASN A 14 -12.47 3.01 -16.80
N ASP A 15 -11.31 2.47 -16.42
CA ASP A 15 -10.01 2.79 -17.02
C ASP A 15 -8.94 1.72 -16.72
N VAL A 16 -7.73 1.93 -17.25
CA VAL A 16 -6.56 1.05 -17.10
C VAL A 16 -6.05 0.96 -15.64
N PRO A 17 -5.38 -0.15 -15.28
CA PRO A 17 -4.81 -0.33 -13.96
C PRO A 17 -3.72 0.69 -13.59
N HIS A 18 -3.65 1.05 -12.30
CA HIS A 18 -2.64 1.93 -11.72
C HIS A 18 -2.00 1.29 -10.48
N ILE A 19 -0.97 1.94 -9.91
CA ILE A 19 -0.19 1.42 -8.77
C ILE A 19 -1.04 0.99 -7.56
N GLY A 20 -2.14 1.69 -7.25
CA GLY A 20 -3.07 1.28 -6.18
C GLY A 20 -3.72 -0.11 -6.38
N HIS A 21 -4.06 -0.47 -7.63
CA HIS A 21 -4.55 -1.82 -7.94
C HIS A 21 -3.43 -2.83 -7.74
N ALA A 22 -2.24 -2.53 -8.29
CA ALA A 22 -1.07 -3.41 -8.17
C ALA A 22 -0.68 -3.67 -6.72
N TYR A 23 -0.74 -2.66 -5.84
CA TYR A 23 -0.45 -2.82 -4.42
C TYR A 23 -1.34 -3.88 -3.78
N THR A 24 -2.66 -3.76 -3.97
CA THR A 24 -3.63 -4.71 -3.43
C THR A 24 -3.35 -6.13 -3.94
N THR A 25 -3.13 -6.28 -5.25
CA THR A 25 -2.87 -7.58 -5.89
C THR A 25 -1.56 -8.20 -5.43
N VAL A 26 -0.49 -7.42 -5.25
CA VAL A 26 0.82 -7.91 -4.77
C VAL A 26 0.74 -8.40 -3.32
N ILE A 27 0.00 -7.71 -2.45
CA ILE A 27 -0.23 -8.20 -1.07
C ILE A 27 -0.97 -9.54 -1.12
N ALA A 28 -2.07 -9.63 -1.87
CA ALA A 28 -2.87 -10.84 -1.97
C ALA A 28 -2.07 -12.01 -2.55
N ASP A 29 -1.28 -11.77 -3.59
CA ASP A 29 -0.39 -12.77 -4.19
C ASP A 29 0.69 -13.25 -3.21
N THR A 30 1.28 -12.34 -2.44
CA THR A 30 2.27 -12.68 -1.40
C THR A 30 1.65 -13.57 -0.32
N MET A 31 0.44 -13.24 0.13
CA MET A 31 -0.29 -14.03 1.12
C MET A 31 -0.67 -15.41 0.57
N ALA A 32 -1.11 -15.49 -0.70
CA ALA A 32 -1.46 -16.75 -1.35
C ALA A 32 -0.25 -17.65 -1.57
N ARG A 33 0.87 -17.10 -2.05
CA ARG A 33 2.13 -17.83 -2.20
C ARG A 33 2.66 -18.32 -0.86
N PHE A 34 2.51 -17.54 0.21
CA PHE A 34 2.90 -17.98 1.55
C PHE A 34 2.02 -19.12 2.09
N ALA A 35 0.70 -19.05 1.91
CA ALA A 35 -0.20 -20.14 2.28
C ALA A 35 0.14 -21.44 1.52
N ARG A 36 0.36 -21.36 0.20
CA ARG A 36 0.82 -22.50 -0.61
C ARG A 36 2.18 -23.04 -0.14
N LEU A 37 3.13 -22.17 0.20
CA LEU A 37 4.43 -22.56 0.74
C LEU A 37 4.28 -23.37 2.04
N LYS A 38 3.38 -22.96 2.94
CA LYS A 38 3.06 -23.72 4.17
C LYS A 38 2.39 -25.09 3.88
N GLY A 39 1.84 -25.26 2.68
CA GLY A 39 1.12 -26.46 2.26
C GLY A 39 -0.40 -26.37 2.47
N ASP A 40 -0.94 -25.16 2.59
CA ASP A 40 -2.39 -24.94 2.65
C ASP A 40 -3.01 -25.14 1.25
N ASP A 41 -4.18 -25.75 1.21
CA ASP A 41 -4.99 -25.83 0.00
C ASP A 41 -5.57 -24.44 -0.27
N THR A 42 -4.97 -23.73 -1.22
CA THR A 42 -5.15 -22.29 -1.40
C THR A 42 -5.88 -21.99 -2.70
N TYR A 43 -6.92 -21.18 -2.62
CA TYR A 43 -7.61 -20.59 -3.76
C TYR A 43 -7.47 -19.07 -3.69
N PHE A 44 -6.91 -18.45 -4.72
CA PHE A 44 -6.69 -17.01 -4.82
C PHE A 44 -7.49 -16.45 -6.00
N MET A 45 -8.40 -15.52 -5.72
CA MET A 45 -9.22 -14.87 -6.74
C MET A 45 -8.91 -13.38 -6.86
N THR A 46 -8.89 -12.90 -8.11
CA THR A 46 -8.93 -11.49 -8.50
C THR A 46 -9.90 -11.31 -9.67
N GLY A 47 -10.14 -10.08 -10.12
CA GLY A 47 -11.03 -9.87 -11.26
C GLY A 47 -11.47 -8.43 -11.48
N THR A 48 -12.56 -8.28 -12.24
CA THR A 48 -13.09 -6.99 -12.68
C THR A 48 -14.57 -6.80 -12.39
N ASP A 49 -14.90 -5.59 -11.94
CA ASP A 49 -16.26 -5.07 -11.77
C ASP A 49 -16.63 -4.28 -13.02
N GLU A 50 -17.67 -4.74 -13.70
CA GLU A 50 -17.95 -4.44 -15.10
C GLU A 50 -19.33 -3.84 -15.33
N HIS A 51 -20.13 -3.63 -14.28
CA HIS A 51 -21.48 -3.08 -14.38
C HIS A 51 -21.59 -1.66 -13.81
N GLY A 52 -22.71 -0.99 -14.11
CA GLY A 52 -23.04 0.31 -13.54
C GLY A 52 -22.90 1.50 -14.50
N GLN A 53 -23.52 2.60 -14.11
CA GLN A 53 -23.70 3.79 -14.93
C GLN A 53 -22.39 4.42 -15.42
N LYS A 54 -21.31 4.37 -14.62
CA LYS A 54 -20.03 4.97 -15.02
C LYS A 54 -19.39 4.25 -16.20
N ILE A 55 -19.52 2.91 -16.27
CA ILE A 55 -18.99 2.12 -17.39
C ILE A 55 -19.81 2.40 -18.65
N GLU A 56 -21.14 2.45 -18.53
CA GLU A 56 -22.03 2.83 -19.63
C GLU A 56 -21.67 4.22 -20.20
N GLN A 57 -21.46 5.21 -19.33
CA GLN A 57 -21.03 6.55 -19.73
C GLN A 57 -19.62 6.59 -20.35
N ALA A 58 -18.67 5.82 -19.80
CA ALA A 58 -17.30 5.76 -20.32
C ALA A 58 -17.26 5.11 -21.70
N ALA A 59 -18.02 4.01 -21.89
CA ALA A 59 -18.17 3.34 -23.17
C ALA A 59 -18.79 4.27 -24.22
N ALA A 60 -19.90 4.93 -23.88
CA ALA A 60 -20.57 5.87 -24.77
C ALA A 60 -19.65 7.03 -25.20
N LYS A 61 -18.87 7.61 -24.29
CA LYS A 61 -17.90 8.67 -24.60
C LYS A 61 -16.79 8.23 -25.56
N LYS A 62 -16.47 6.94 -25.59
CA LYS A 62 -15.44 6.35 -26.46
C LYS A 62 -16.02 5.68 -27.71
N GLY A 63 -17.34 5.69 -27.90
CA GLY A 63 -18.01 5.06 -29.04
C GLY A 63 -18.11 3.53 -28.95
N TYR A 64 -18.04 2.95 -27.75
CA TYR A 64 -18.17 1.50 -27.50
C TYR A 64 -19.54 1.14 -26.95
N THR A 65 -19.96 -0.12 -27.15
CA THR A 65 -20.99 -0.72 -26.28
C THR A 65 -20.39 -0.99 -24.89
N PRO A 66 -21.19 -0.98 -23.81
CA PRO A 66 -20.66 -1.26 -22.47
C PRO A 66 -19.93 -2.61 -22.35
N GLN A 67 -20.45 -3.67 -22.98
CA GLN A 67 -19.80 -4.99 -23.01
C GLN A 67 -18.44 -4.93 -23.71
N ALA A 68 -18.36 -4.34 -24.91
CA ALA A 68 -17.10 -4.27 -25.66
C ALA A 68 -16.04 -3.43 -24.92
N TYR A 69 -16.46 -2.36 -24.24
CA TYR A 69 -15.57 -1.56 -23.41
C TYR A 69 -15.07 -2.35 -22.18
N ALA A 70 -15.98 -3.07 -21.50
CA ALA A 70 -15.63 -3.91 -20.37
C ALA A 70 -14.67 -5.04 -20.78
N ASP A 71 -14.90 -5.70 -21.92
CA ASP A 71 -14.02 -6.72 -22.49
C ASP A 71 -12.60 -6.18 -22.72
N GLU A 72 -12.47 -5.01 -23.35
CA GLU A 72 -11.17 -4.39 -23.63
C GLU A 72 -10.39 -4.05 -22.35
N ILE A 73 -11.04 -3.39 -21.38
CA ILE A 73 -10.37 -2.95 -20.16
C ILE A 73 -10.09 -4.14 -19.23
N SER A 74 -10.99 -5.12 -19.14
CA SER A 74 -10.77 -6.34 -18.36
C SER A 74 -9.57 -7.14 -18.87
N ALA A 75 -9.41 -7.24 -20.19
CA ALA A 75 -8.23 -7.84 -20.81
C ALA A 75 -6.93 -7.14 -20.35
N LYS A 76 -6.89 -5.80 -20.31
CA LYS A 76 -5.71 -5.05 -19.84
C LYS A 76 -5.36 -5.31 -18.38
N PHE A 77 -6.36 -5.51 -17.50
CA PHE A 77 -6.11 -5.92 -16.11
C PHE A 77 -5.50 -7.32 -16.06
N ARG A 78 -6.05 -8.27 -16.82
CA ARG A 78 -5.56 -9.66 -16.87
C ARG A 78 -4.13 -9.71 -17.42
N GLU A 79 -3.88 -9.08 -18.56
CA GLU A 79 -2.55 -8.98 -19.18
C GLU A 79 -1.51 -8.41 -18.23
N LEU A 80 -1.87 -7.38 -17.45
CA LEU A 80 -0.97 -6.81 -16.44
C LEU A 80 -0.67 -7.82 -15.33
N TRP A 81 -1.68 -8.51 -14.80
CA TRP A 81 -1.48 -9.51 -13.75
C TRP A 81 -0.69 -10.71 -14.23
N ASP A 82 -0.87 -11.12 -15.47
CA ASP A 82 -0.07 -12.18 -16.11
C ASP A 82 1.38 -11.72 -16.30
N LYS A 83 1.61 -10.49 -16.77
CA LYS A 83 2.94 -9.86 -16.84
C LYS A 83 3.62 -9.76 -15.47
N PHE A 84 2.83 -9.53 -14.42
CA PHE A 84 3.30 -9.43 -13.03
C PHE A 84 3.41 -10.78 -12.33
N GLU A 85 3.10 -11.86 -13.05
CA GLU A 85 3.17 -13.23 -12.56
C GLU A 85 2.37 -13.41 -11.27
N ILE A 86 1.21 -12.76 -11.20
CA ILE A 86 0.27 -12.93 -10.09
C ILE A 86 -0.29 -14.35 -10.16
N SER A 87 -0.16 -15.09 -9.06
CA SER A 87 -0.54 -16.50 -8.98
C SER A 87 -2.01 -16.71 -8.60
N TYR A 88 -2.92 -15.98 -9.23
CA TYR A 88 -4.35 -16.16 -9.03
C TYR A 88 -4.81 -17.49 -9.65
N ASP A 89 -5.74 -18.18 -8.98
CA ASP A 89 -6.37 -19.41 -9.46
C ASP A 89 -7.61 -19.10 -10.32
N HIS A 90 -8.22 -17.93 -10.12
CA HIS A 90 -9.40 -17.50 -10.88
C HIS A 90 -9.41 -15.99 -11.11
N PHE A 91 -9.65 -15.59 -12.36
CA PHE A 91 -9.94 -14.21 -12.74
C PHE A 91 -11.44 -14.09 -13.06
N ILE A 92 -12.22 -13.54 -12.15
CA ILE A 92 -13.67 -13.36 -12.33
C ILE A 92 -13.98 -12.09 -13.12
N ARG A 93 -15.03 -12.15 -13.94
CA ARG A 93 -15.68 -10.97 -14.52
C ARG A 93 -17.14 -10.95 -14.08
N THR A 94 -17.63 -9.81 -13.64
CA THR A 94 -19.06 -9.68 -13.26
C THR A 94 -20.01 -9.86 -14.46
N THR A 95 -19.51 -9.70 -15.70
CA THR A 95 -20.27 -10.06 -16.91
C THR A 95 -20.34 -11.56 -17.18
N ASP A 96 -19.64 -12.42 -16.43
CA ASP A 96 -19.72 -13.86 -16.59
C ASP A 96 -21.15 -14.36 -16.28
N ASP A 97 -21.72 -15.19 -17.14
CA ASP A 97 -23.11 -15.66 -16.99
C ASP A 97 -23.34 -16.42 -15.68
N TYR A 98 -22.31 -17.14 -15.24
CA TYR A 98 -22.36 -17.89 -14.00
C TYR A 98 -22.42 -16.97 -12.77
N HIS A 99 -21.79 -15.80 -12.86
CA HIS A 99 -21.82 -14.79 -11.81
C HIS A 99 -23.21 -14.14 -11.77
N LYS A 100 -23.74 -13.74 -12.93
CA LYS A 100 -25.10 -13.19 -13.07
C LYS A 100 -26.15 -14.10 -12.44
N LEU A 101 -26.06 -15.40 -12.72
CA LEU A 101 -26.98 -16.39 -12.15
C LEU A 101 -26.85 -16.50 -10.62
N THR A 102 -25.63 -16.54 -10.07
CA THR A 102 -25.44 -16.57 -8.61
C THR A 102 -25.97 -15.29 -7.95
N ALA A 103 -25.76 -14.10 -8.54
CA ALA A 103 -26.29 -12.84 -8.03
C ALA A 103 -27.84 -12.83 -8.02
N GLN A 104 -28.47 -13.31 -9.08
CA GLN A 104 -29.93 -13.49 -9.17
C GLN A 104 -30.44 -14.45 -8.09
N ASN A 105 -29.79 -15.60 -7.92
CA ASN A 105 -30.18 -16.55 -6.88
C ASN A 105 -30.02 -15.99 -5.47
N ALA A 106 -28.93 -15.25 -5.20
CA ALA A 106 -28.71 -14.59 -3.92
C ALA A 106 -29.78 -13.53 -3.64
N PHE A 107 -30.10 -12.68 -4.62
CA PHE A 107 -31.19 -11.70 -4.52
C PHE A 107 -32.52 -12.39 -4.19
N LEU A 108 -32.85 -13.46 -4.92
CA LEU A 108 -34.11 -14.19 -4.71
C LEU A 108 -34.20 -14.79 -3.31
N LYS A 109 -33.11 -15.38 -2.80
CA LYS A 109 -33.06 -15.93 -1.43
C LYS A 109 -33.31 -14.86 -0.37
N MET A 110 -32.63 -13.71 -0.46
CA MET A 110 -32.82 -12.60 0.49
C MET A 110 -34.22 -12.00 0.39
N TYR A 111 -34.79 -11.93 -0.81
CA TYR A 111 -36.18 -11.50 -1.04
C TYR A 111 -37.18 -12.47 -0.41
N GLN A 112 -37.03 -13.77 -0.64
CA GLN A 112 -37.90 -14.81 -0.05
C GLN A 112 -37.81 -14.87 1.47
N LYS A 113 -36.65 -14.54 2.05
CA LYS A 113 -36.47 -14.40 3.50
C LYS A 113 -37.17 -13.17 4.10
N GLY A 114 -37.63 -12.25 3.24
CA GLY A 114 -38.29 -11.01 3.64
C GLY A 114 -37.31 -9.91 4.06
N ASP A 115 -36.04 -10.03 3.71
CA ASP A 115 -35.00 -9.02 3.98
C ASP A 115 -34.87 -8.00 2.84
N ILE A 116 -35.50 -8.26 1.70
CA ILE A 116 -35.66 -7.30 0.62
C ILE A 116 -37.14 -6.92 0.49
N TYR A 117 -37.43 -5.63 0.38
CA TYR A 117 -38.78 -5.12 0.13
C TYR A 117 -38.77 -4.02 -0.93
N LYS A 118 -39.90 -3.85 -1.61
CA LYS A 118 -40.09 -2.78 -2.60
C LYS A 118 -40.54 -1.51 -1.90
N GLY A 119 -39.97 -0.37 -2.27
CA GLY A 119 -40.34 0.93 -1.74
C GLY A 119 -40.00 2.04 -2.73
N GLU A 120 -40.26 3.28 -2.33
CA GLU A 120 -39.84 4.46 -3.06
C GLU A 120 -38.71 5.13 -2.27
N TYR A 121 -37.62 5.46 -2.96
CA TYR A 121 -36.56 6.29 -2.42
C TYR A 121 -36.72 7.71 -2.93
N GLU A 122 -36.64 8.70 -2.04
CA GLU A 122 -36.42 10.10 -2.42
C GLU A 122 -35.17 10.57 -1.68
N GLY A 123 -34.13 10.92 -2.44
CA GLY A 123 -32.90 11.42 -1.84
C GLY A 123 -31.84 11.75 -2.87
N TYR A 124 -30.73 12.28 -2.38
CA TYR A 124 -29.73 12.93 -3.19
C TYR A 124 -28.64 11.95 -3.60
N TYR A 125 -28.49 11.71 -4.91
CA TYR A 125 -27.56 10.73 -5.47
C TYR A 125 -26.29 11.40 -6.01
N CYS A 126 -25.13 10.92 -5.58
CA CYS A 126 -23.85 11.28 -6.19
C CYS A 126 -23.42 10.21 -7.20
N VAL A 127 -23.50 10.52 -8.49
CA VAL A 127 -23.02 9.62 -9.56
C VAL A 127 -21.54 9.26 -9.39
N SER A 128 -20.72 10.20 -8.87
CA SER A 128 -19.29 9.96 -8.68
C SER A 128 -18.98 8.95 -7.59
N CYS A 129 -19.72 8.98 -6.49
CA CYS A 129 -19.53 8.08 -5.34
C CYS A 129 -20.46 6.86 -5.37
N GLU A 130 -21.40 6.82 -6.33
CA GLU A 130 -22.44 5.79 -6.44
C GLU A 130 -23.19 5.53 -5.13
N SER A 131 -23.43 6.63 -4.41
CA SER A 131 -23.93 6.65 -3.04
C SER A 131 -25.05 7.68 -2.90
N PHE A 132 -26.02 7.35 -2.06
CA PHE A 132 -27.13 8.22 -1.71
C PHE A 132 -26.89 8.91 -0.38
N PHE A 133 -27.35 10.15 -0.27
CA PHE A 133 -27.29 10.98 0.91
C PHE A 133 -28.67 11.54 1.23
N THR A 134 -29.00 11.65 2.52
CA THR A 134 -30.15 12.45 2.95
C THR A 134 -29.81 13.92 2.92
N GLN A 135 -30.82 14.80 2.88
CA GLN A 135 -30.61 16.24 2.82
C GLN A 135 -29.70 16.76 3.95
N THR A 136 -29.80 16.19 5.15
CA THR A 136 -28.96 16.53 6.30
C THR A 136 -27.49 16.10 6.18
N GLN A 137 -27.16 15.22 5.24
CA GLN A 137 -25.80 14.74 4.98
C GLN A 137 -25.11 15.54 3.88
N LEU A 138 -25.83 16.37 3.12
CA LEU A 138 -25.26 17.16 2.04
C LEU A 138 -24.46 18.34 2.58
N LEU A 139 -23.45 18.74 1.82
CA LEU A 139 -22.83 20.06 1.94
C LEU A 139 -23.78 21.12 1.38
N GLU A 140 -23.39 22.39 1.52
CA GLU A 140 -24.09 23.52 0.88
C GLU A 140 -24.31 23.27 -0.62
N ASP A 141 -25.43 23.78 -1.15
CA ASP A 141 -25.89 23.58 -2.54
C ASP A 141 -26.11 22.11 -2.95
N GLU A 142 -26.58 21.27 -2.04
CA GLU A 142 -26.95 19.87 -2.32
C GLU A 142 -25.75 19.05 -2.85
N ARG A 143 -24.56 19.30 -2.30
CA ARG A 143 -23.32 18.63 -2.73
C ARG A 143 -22.99 17.41 -1.89
N CYS A 144 -22.37 16.42 -2.53
CA CYS A 144 -21.96 15.16 -1.93
C CYS A 144 -20.95 15.41 -0.79
N PRO A 145 -21.18 14.92 0.44
CA PRO A 145 -20.24 15.09 1.55
C PRO A 145 -18.90 14.38 1.33
N ASP A 146 -18.90 13.30 0.55
CA ASP A 146 -17.70 12.49 0.35
C ASP A 146 -16.77 13.08 -0.73
N CYS A 147 -17.32 13.75 -1.75
CA CYS A 147 -16.51 14.23 -2.88
C CYS A 147 -16.77 15.67 -3.34
N GLY A 148 -17.68 16.41 -2.67
CA GLY A 148 -18.00 17.81 -2.96
C GLY A 148 -18.68 18.10 -4.30
N ARG A 149 -19.05 17.05 -5.07
CA ARG A 149 -19.70 17.18 -6.38
C ARG A 149 -21.21 17.34 -6.23
N PRO A 150 -21.90 17.98 -7.20
CA PRO A 150 -23.35 18.06 -7.20
C PRO A 150 -24.00 16.68 -7.06
N THR A 151 -25.09 16.63 -6.32
CA THR A 151 -25.97 15.47 -6.28
C THR A 151 -27.26 15.77 -7.05
N ASN A 152 -27.95 14.72 -7.47
CA ASN A 152 -29.26 14.84 -8.10
C ASN A 152 -30.31 14.36 -7.10
N LEU A 153 -31.38 15.13 -6.87
CA LEU A 153 -32.54 14.61 -6.16
C LEU A 153 -33.20 13.56 -7.06
N VAL A 154 -33.16 12.31 -6.61
CA VAL A 154 -33.72 11.17 -7.35
C VAL A 154 -34.88 10.62 -6.54
N LYS A 155 -36.06 10.61 -7.17
CA LYS A 155 -37.21 9.86 -6.69
C LYS A 155 -37.43 8.66 -7.59
N GLU A 156 -37.05 7.49 -7.11
CA GLU A 156 -37.14 6.24 -7.87
C GLU A 156 -37.73 5.13 -7.00
N GLU A 157 -38.57 4.31 -7.63
CA GLU A 157 -38.95 3.00 -7.12
C GLU A 157 -37.69 2.13 -7.01
N SER A 158 -37.48 1.49 -5.88
CA SER A 158 -36.32 0.62 -5.66
C SER A 158 -36.66 -0.52 -4.70
N TYR A 159 -35.90 -1.60 -4.82
CA TYR A 159 -35.81 -2.63 -3.80
C TYR A 159 -34.78 -2.24 -2.75
N PHE A 160 -35.15 -2.41 -1.48
CA PHE A 160 -34.33 -2.10 -0.33
C PHE A 160 -34.00 -3.36 0.45
N PHE A 161 -32.74 -3.47 0.84
CA PHE A 161 -32.27 -4.44 1.81
C PHE A 161 -32.41 -3.88 3.23
N LYS A 162 -32.99 -4.67 4.14
CA LYS A 162 -33.20 -4.34 5.56
C LYS A 162 -31.89 -4.33 6.36
N LEU A 163 -30.92 -3.50 5.97
CA LEU A 163 -29.61 -3.41 6.61
C LEU A 163 -29.72 -3.06 8.10
N SER A 164 -30.68 -2.22 8.47
CA SER A 164 -30.93 -1.83 9.87
C SER A 164 -31.18 -3.03 10.79
N LYS A 165 -31.83 -4.08 10.28
CA LYS A 165 -32.11 -5.35 10.99
C LYS A 165 -30.85 -6.06 11.48
N TYR A 166 -29.71 -5.86 10.81
CA TYR A 166 -28.46 -6.59 11.07
C TYR A 166 -27.49 -5.86 12.00
N GLN A 167 -27.82 -4.67 12.45
CA GLN A 167 -26.92 -3.84 13.24
C GLN A 167 -26.36 -4.56 14.48
N ASP A 168 -27.23 -5.13 15.31
CA ASP A 168 -26.80 -5.80 16.55
C ASP A 168 -26.01 -7.08 16.28
N ALA A 169 -26.37 -7.82 15.23
CA ALA A 169 -25.65 -9.01 14.81
C ALA A 169 -24.23 -8.67 14.31
N LEU A 170 -24.08 -7.57 13.58
CA LEU A 170 -22.78 -7.06 13.14
C LEU A 170 -21.93 -6.63 14.34
N LEU A 171 -22.49 -5.86 15.27
CA LEU A 171 -21.80 -5.43 16.49
C LEU A 171 -21.30 -6.62 17.31
N LYS A 172 -22.14 -7.65 17.46
CA LYS A 172 -21.78 -8.90 18.11
C LYS A 172 -20.63 -9.61 17.37
N TRP A 173 -20.70 -9.70 16.04
CA TRP A 173 -19.61 -10.30 15.25
C TRP A 173 -18.27 -9.58 15.47
N TYR A 174 -18.27 -8.23 15.49
CA TYR A 174 -17.05 -7.46 15.75
C TYR A 174 -16.50 -7.67 17.16
N GLU A 175 -17.36 -7.85 18.16
CA GLU A 175 -16.97 -8.10 19.55
C GLU A 175 -16.37 -9.49 19.72
N GLU A 176 -17.01 -10.51 19.16
CA GLU A 176 -16.60 -11.92 19.31
C GLU A 176 -15.37 -12.30 18.48
N ASN A 177 -15.01 -11.50 17.46
CA ASN A 177 -13.94 -11.82 16.52
C ASN A 177 -12.93 -10.66 16.43
N GLU A 178 -11.84 -10.71 17.21
CA GLU A 178 -10.89 -9.60 17.31
C GLU A 178 -10.28 -9.23 15.93
N ASP A 179 -9.91 -10.24 15.13
CA ASP A 179 -9.21 -10.09 13.85
C ASP A 179 -10.13 -10.08 12.61
N CYS A 180 -11.44 -9.95 12.79
CA CYS A 180 -12.39 -9.92 11.68
C CYS A 180 -12.17 -8.73 10.72
N ILE A 181 -11.58 -7.65 11.22
CA ILE A 181 -11.19 -6.46 10.45
C ILE A 181 -9.80 -6.03 10.90
N VAL A 182 -8.86 -5.93 9.98
CA VAL A 182 -7.49 -5.47 10.26
C VAL A 182 -7.11 -4.29 9.35
N PRO A 183 -6.32 -3.31 9.83
CA PRO A 183 -5.81 -3.19 11.21
C PRO A 183 -6.89 -2.73 12.20
N ARG A 184 -6.61 -2.86 13.51
CA ARG A 184 -7.53 -2.51 14.61
C ARG A 184 -8.09 -1.08 14.53
N GLY A 185 -7.29 -0.10 14.06
CA GLY A 185 -7.76 1.27 13.85
C GLY A 185 -8.95 1.34 12.88
N LYS A 186 -8.90 0.57 11.79
CA LYS A 186 -9.96 0.49 10.79
C LYS A 186 -11.20 -0.25 11.31
N LYS A 187 -11.01 -1.28 12.14
CA LYS A 187 -12.11 -1.91 12.88
C LYS A 187 -12.86 -0.92 13.76
N ASN A 188 -12.14 -0.09 14.52
CA ASN A 188 -12.75 0.90 15.41
C ASN A 188 -13.59 1.93 14.62
N GLU A 189 -13.11 2.37 13.45
CA GLU A 189 -13.87 3.26 12.55
C GLU A 189 -15.20 2.60 12.11
N VAL A 190 -15.17 1.32 11.70
CA VAL A 190 -16.37 0.57 11.29
C VAL A 190 -17.34 0.38 12.46
N VAL A 191 -16.85 -0.04 13.63
CA VAL A 191 -17.68 -0.22 14.83
C VAL A 191 -18.35 1.09 15.23
N SER A 192 -17.63 2.21 15.16
CA SER A 192 -18.17 3.53 15.51
C SER A 192 -19.26 3.96 14.53
N PHE A 193 -19.07 3.68 13.23
CA PHE A 193 -20.08 3.91 12.20
C PHE A 193 -21.35 3.09 12.45
N VAL A 194 -21.22 1.78 12.71
CA VAL A 194 -22.38 0.89 12.94
C VAL A 194 -23.14 1.25 14.23
N LYS A 195 -22.43 1.65 15.29
CA LYS A 195 -23.05 2.18 16.53
C LYS A 195 -23.85 3.47 16.31
N GLY A 196 -23.56 4.22 15.25
CA GLY A 196 -24.28 5.43 14.87
C GLY A 196 -25.67 5.18 14.28
N GLY A 197 -26.03 3.93 13.98
CA GLY A 197 -27.31 3.56 13.38
C GLY A 197 -27.20 3.23 11.90
N LEU A 198 -27.66 2.04 11.51
CA LEU A 198 -27.75 1.62 10.11
C LEU A 198 -29.14 1.91 9.53
N ARG A 199 -29.17 2.35 8.27
CA ARG A 199 -30.39 2.56 7.47
C ARG A 199 -30.48 1.51 6.38
N ASP A 200 -31.70 1.22 5.95
CA ASP A 200 -31.95 0.26 4.87
C ASP A 200 -31.35 0.75 3.55
N LEU A 201 -30.82 -0.20 2.78
CA LEU A 201 -29.96 0.07 1.63
C LEU A 201 -30.72 -0.15 0.32
N SER A 202 -30.78 0.85 -0.55
CA SER A 202 -31.34 0.70 -1.90
C SER A 202 -30.42 -0.16 -2.78
N ILE A 203 -30.89 -1.35 -3.16
CA ILE A 203 -30.13 -2.38 -3.86
C ILE A 203 -30.55 -2.60 -5.33
N THR A 204 -31.36 -1.70 -5.90
CA THR A 204 -31.67 -1.69 -7.35
C THR A 204 -31.67 -0.27 -7.92
N ARG A 205 -31.62 -0.15 -9.25
CA ARG A 205 -31.74 1.12 -9.99
C ARG A 205 -32.67 0.94 -11.19
N THR A 206 -33.30 2.03 -11.62
CA THR A 206 -34.12 2.06 -12.84
C THR A 206 -33.64 3.07 -13.89
N SER A 207 -32.66 3.90 -13.53
CA SER A 207 -32.13 4.99 -14.37
C SER A 207 -31.13 4.58 -15.45
N PHE A 208 -30.68 3.33 -15.47
CA PHE A 208 -29.76 2.81 -16.49
C PHE A 208 -29.94 1.30 -16.71
N GLU A 209 -29.49 0.81 -17.85
CA GLU A 209 -29.73 -0.57 -18.29
C GLU A 209 -28.52 -1.49 -18.09
N TRP A 210 -27.31 -0.93 -18.00
CA TRP A 210 -26.07 -1.71 -17.86
C TRP A 210 -25.85 -2.25 -16.43
N GLY A 211 -26.39 -3.46 -16.18
CA GLY A 211 -26.19 -4.22 -14.94
C GLY A 211 -26.94 -5.55 -14.93
N ILE A 212 -26.83 -6.30 -13.84
CA ILE A 212 -27.53 -7.58 -13.68
C ILE A 212 -29.03 -7.34 -13.47
N LYS A 213 -29.86 -7.92 -14.34
CA LYS A 213 -31.32 -7.88 -14.19
C LYS A 213 -31.78 -8.71 -12.99
N LEU A 214 -32.87 -8.27 -12.35
CA LEU A 214 -33.51 -9.05 -11.30
C LEU A 214 -33.97 -10.44 -11.81
N PRO A 215 -34.14 -11.43 -10.92
CA PRO A 215 -34.66 -12.74 -11.29
C PRO A 215 -35.96 -12.62 -12.10
N ALA A 216 -36.05 -13.36 -13.21
CA ALA A 216 -37.21 -13.31 -14.10
C ALA A 216 -38.53 -13.61 -13.39
N SER A 217 -38.50 -14.41 -12.33
CA SER A 217 -39.66 -14.74 -11.49
C SER A 217 -40.29 -13.54 -10.77
N LEU A 218 -39.56 -12.43 -10.62
CA LEU A 218 -40.09 -11.20 -10.01
C LEU A 218 -40.81 -10.29 -11.02
N ASN A 219 -40.62 -10.52 -12.33
CA ASN A 219 -41.21 -9.73 -13.41
C ASN A 219 -40.95 -8.20 -13.32
N GLU A 220 -39.69 -7.83 -13.05
CA GLU A 220 -39.26 -6.44 -12.85
C GLU A 220 -38.18 -6.03 -13.87
N PRO A 221 -38.49 -5.96 -15.19
CA PRO A 221 -37.48 -5.81 -16.24
C PRO A 221 -36.76 -4.46 -16.24
N ARG A 222 -37.36 -3.44 -15.61
CA ARG A 222 -36.79 -2.09 -15.47
C ARG A 222 -35.71 -2.01 -14.39
N HIS A 223 -35.65 -2.97 -13.46
CA HIS A 223 -34.70 -2.93 -12.37
C HIS A 223 -33.39 -3.64 -12.73
N VAL A 224 -32.28 -2.94 -12.48
CA VAL A 224 -30.93 -3.53 -12.44
C VAL A 224 -30.45 -3.58 -10.99
N MET A 225 -29.72 -4.63 -10.62
CA MET A 225 -29.12 -4.74 -9.30
C MET A 225 -28.11 -3.63 -9.08
N TYR A 226 -28.05 -3.15 -7.83
CA TYR A 226 -27.03 -2.23 -7.39
C TYR A 226 -25.66 -2.90 -7.50
N VAL A 227 -24.72 -2.18 -8.12
CA VAL A 227 -23.38 -2.69 -8.44
C VAL A 227 -22.65 -3.26 -7.22
N TRP A 228 -22.82 -2.72 -6.02
CA TRP A 228 -22.16 -3.28 -4.84
C TRP A 228 -22.75 -4.61 -4.38
N LEU A 229 -24.05 -4.86 -4.59
CA LEU A 229 -24.62 -6.18 -4.29
C LEU A 229 -24.10 -7.22 -5.27
N ASP A 230 -24.17 -6.92 -6.56
CA ASP A 230 -23.58 -7.69 -7.66
C ASP A 230 -22.09 -7.98 -7.37
N ALA A 231 -21.29 -6.92 -7.26
CA ALA A 231 -19.86 -6.99 -7.08
C ALA A 231 -19.49 -7.83 -5.86
N LEU A 232 -20.14 -7.67 -4.70
CA LEU A 232 -19.80 -8.46 -3.51
C LEU A 232 -20.10 -9.97 -3.67
N ILE A 233 -21.07 -10.34 -4.51
CA ILE A 233 -21.38 -11.75 -4.80
C ILE A 233 -20.26 -12.44 -5.59
N ASN A 234 -19.33 -11.69 -6.19
CA ASN A 234 -18.16 -12.25 -6.89
C ASN A 234 -17.42 -13.29 -6.02
N TYR A 235 -17.29 -13.01 -4.72
CA TYR A 235 -16.62 -13.86 -3.74
C TYR A 235 -17.24 -15.25 -3.60
N LEU A 236 -18.57 -15.35 -3.71
CA LEU A 236 -19.33 -16.60 -3.62
C LEU A 236 -19.49 -17.27 -4.98
N SER A 237 -19.78 -16.50 -6.02
CA SER A 237 -20.01 -17.02 -7.38
C SER A 237 -18.79 -17.75 -7.96
N THR A 238 -17.59 -17.26 -7.63
CA THR A 238 -16.31 -17.91 -7.91
C THR A 238 -16.22 -19.31 -7.32
N LEU A 239 -16.78 -19.50 -6.11
CA LEU A 239 -16.76 -20.79 -5.41
C LEU A 239 -17.90 -21.73 -5.83
N GLY A 240 -18.75 -21.30 -6.77
CA GLY A 240 -19.87 -22.09 -7.27
C GLY A 240 -21.15 -21.99 -6.43
N TYR A 241 -21.27 -20.99 -5.56
CA TYR A 241 -22.47 -20.81 -4.72
C TYR A 241 -23.75 -20.81 -5.57
N THR A 242 -24.72 -21.65 -5.20
CA THR A 242 -26.00 -21.89 -5.91
C THR A 242 -25.87 -22.57 -7.29
N ARG A 243 -24.68 -23.07 -7.62
CA ARG A 243 -24.35 -23.71 -8.90
C ARG A 243 -23.52 -24.98 -8.71
N GLY A 244 -23.79 -25.75 -7.66
CA GLY A 244 -23.09 -26.99 -7.32
C GLY A 244 -22.23 -26.91 -6.06
N ASP A 245 -21.88 -25.69 -5.62
CA ASP A 245 -21.12 -25.41 -4.39
C ASP A 245 -19.74 -26.11 -4.34
N ASP A 246 -19.17 -26.48 -5.52
CA ASP A 246 -17.98 -27.33 -5.67
C ASP A 246 -16.74 -26.86 -4.90
N LYS A 247 -16.60 -25.54 -4.68
CA LYS A 247 -15.47 -24.93 -3.98
C LYS A 247 -15.89 -24.17 -2.71
N MET A 248 -17.12 -24.38 -2.21
CA MET A 248 -17.60 -23.68 -1.01
C MET A 248 -16.87 -24.09 0.28
N ASN A 249 -16.11 -25.20 0.27
CA ASN A 249 -15.21 -25.57 1.36
C ASN A 249 -14.17 -24.48 1.66
N TYR A 250 -13.69 -23.76 0.63
CA TYR A 250 -12.72 -22.68 0.78
C TYR A 250 -13.28 -21.46 1.53
N TRP A 251 -14.61 -21.27 1.55
CA TRP A 251 -15.26 -20.10 2.13
C TRP A 251 -14.93 -19.90 3.63
N LYS A 252 -14.73 -20.98 4.38
CA LYS A 252 -14.33 -20.91 5.80
C LYS A 252 -12.97 -20.22 6.00
N GLY A 253 -12.10 -20.26 4.99
CA GLY A 253 -10.79 -19.61 4.98
C GLY A 253 -10.79 -18.20 4.37
N ALA A 254 -11.95 -17.61 4.08
CA ALA A 254 -12.09 -16.36 3.32
C ALA A 254 -11.41 -15.17 3.99
N THR A 255 -10.48 -14.56 3.27
CA THR A 255 -9.74 -13.37 3.62
C THR A 255 -9.84 -12.37 2.48
N HIS A 256 -10.50 -11.23 2.73
CA HIS A 256 -10.66 -10.17 1.73
C HIS A 256 -9.64 -9.07 1.96
N ILE A 257 -8.74 -8.84 1.01
CA ILE A 257 -7.76 -7.75 1.07
C ILE A 257 -8.31 -6.61 0.23
N VAL A 258 -8.50 -5.44 0.82
CA VAL A 258 -9.21 -4.31 0.19
C VAL A 258 -8.56 -2.97 0.50
N GLY A 259 -8.86 -1.95 -0.30
CA GLY A 259 -8.54 -0.56 0.03
C GLY A 259 -9.45 -0.02 1.13
N LYS A 260 -8.94 0.91 1.95
CA LYS A 260 -9.71 1.56 3.02
C LYS A 260 -10.99 2.27 2.54
N ASP A 261 -11.01 2.70 1.28
CA ASP A 261 -12.14 3.37 0.63
C ASP A 261 -13.37 2.47 0.49
N ILE A 262 -13.16 1.17 0.33
CA ILE A 262 -14.24 0.20 0.14
C ILE A 262 -14.49 -0.68 1.36
N LEU A 263 -13.86 -0.36 2.50
CA LEU A 263 -13.96 -1.13 3.74
C LEU A 263 -15.40 -1.25 4.23
N ARG A 264 -16.20 -0.18 4.17
CA ARG A 264 -17.60 -0.21 4.66
C ARG A 264 -18.46 -1.24 3.90
N PHE A 265 -18.27 -1.36 2.59
CA PHE A 265 -18.97 -2.36 1.79
C PHE A 265 -18.61 -3.78 2.24
N HIS A 266 -17.34 -4.03 2.56
CA HIS A 266 -16.83 -5.36 2.93
C HIS A 266 -17.04 -5.73 4.40
N ALA A 267 -17.14 -4.74 5.29
CA ALA A 267 -17.22 -4.95 6.72
C ALA A 267 -18.63 -4.70 7.30
N VAL A 268 -19.55 -4.09 6.54
CA VAL A 268 -20.92 -3.81 6.97
C VAL A 268 -21.93 -4.46 6.03
N TYR A 269 -21.93 -4.08 4.74
CA TYR A 269 -22.97 -4.55 3.81
C TYR A 269 -22.78 -6.02 3.47
N TRP A 270 -21.54 -6.41 3.18
CA TRP A 270 -21.23 -7.79 2.81
C TRP A 270 -21.57 -8.79 3.92
N PRO A 271 -21.14 -8.60 5.19
CA PRO A 271 -21.52 -9.51 6.26
C PRO A 271 -23.04 -9.52 6.51
N ALA A 272 -23.74 -8.40 6.33
CA ALA A 272 -25.20 -8.37 6.44
C ALA A 272 -25.89 -9.18 5.32
N PHE A 273 -25.41 -9.08 4.07
CA PHE A 273 -25.88 -9.94 2.98
C PHE A 273 -25.63 -11.41 3.27
N LEU A 274 -24.45 -11.77 3.80
CA LEU A 274 -24.13 -13.14 4.20
C LEU A 274 -25.04 -13.66 5.32
N MET A 275 -25.35 -12.82 6.33
CA MET A 275 -26.32 -13.17 7.37
C MET A 275 -27.74 -13.37 6.79
N SER A 276 -28.14 -12.58 5.80
CA SER A 276 -29.40 -12.81 5.08
C SER A 276 -29.37 -14.11 4.28
N LEU A 277 -28.24 -14.44 3.66
CA LEU A 277 -28.04 -15.69 2.92
C LEU A 277 -27.82 -16.94 3.81
N ASP A 278 -27.80 -16.79 5.14
CA ASP A 278 -27.47 -17.85 6.11
C ASP A 278 -26.09 -18.50 5.86
N LEU A 279 -25.12 -17.68 5.43
CA LEU A 279 -23.74 -18.09 5.19
C LEU A 279 -22.82 -17.64 6.32
N PRO A 280 -21.73 -18.38 6.60
CA PRO A 280 -20.74 -17.93 7.58
C PRO A 280 -20.03 -16.67 7.06
N LEU A 281 -19.59 -15.83 7.99
CA LEU A 281 -18.91 -14.57 7.69
C LEU A 281 -17.45 -14.82 7.32
N PRO A 282 -16.82 -13.92 6.53
CA PRO A 282 -15.41 -14.06 6.19
C PRO A 282 -14.56 -14.05 7.46
N ARG A 283 -13.45 -14.79 7.43
CA ARG A 283 -12.49 -14.84 8.54
C ARG A 283 -11.91 -13.45 8.83
N CYS A 284 -11.59 -12.70 7.78
CA CYS A 284 -10.93 -11.40 7.90
C CYS A 284 -11.20 -10.49 6.69
N VAL A 285 -11.39 -9.20 6.97
CA VAL A 285 -11.33 -8.10 5.99
C VAL A 285 -10.11 -7.24 6.32
N ALA A 286 -9.08 -7.30 5.48
CA ALA A 286 -7.83 -6.57 5.66
C ALA A 286 -7.80 -5.30 4.78
N ALA A 287 -7.80 -4.13 5.41
CA ALA A 287 -7.86 -2.84 4.74
C ALA A 287 -6.51 -2.11 4.74
N HIS A 288 -5.95 -1.88 3.55
CA HIS A 288 -4.73 -1.07 3.37
C HIS A 288 -5.05 0.41 3.04
N GLY A 289 -4.05 1.29 3.17
CA GLY A 289 -4.17 2.70 2.79
C GLY A 289 -3.96 2.96 1.30
N TRP A 290 -3.95 4.24 0.94
CA TRP A 290 -3.74 4.70 -0.44
C TRP A 290 -2.28 4.99 -0.72
N TRP A 291 -1.94 5.02 -2.02
CA TRP A 291 -0.68 5.57 -2.50
C TRP A 291 -0.87 7.00 -3.01
N THR A 292 0.10 7.85 -2.71
CA THR A 292 0.34 9.17 -3.33
C THR A 292 1.59 9.11 -4.20
N ARG A 293 1.87 10.19 -4.95
CA ARG A 293 3.12 10.37 -5.69
C ARG A 293 3.76 11.68 -5.25
N ASP A 294 4.98 11.60 -4.72
CA ASP A 294 5.77 12.74 -4.25
C ASP A 294 4.98 13.69 -3.32
N GLY A 295 4.15 13.12 -2.44
CA GLY A 295 3.31 13.82 -1.47
C GLY A 295 1.94 14.27 -2.01
N GLU A 296 1.66 14.07 -3.30
CA GLU A 296 0.41 14.47 -3.94
C GLU A 296 -0.55 13.31 -4.21
N LYS A 297 -1.85 13.56 -4.00
CA LYS A 297 -2.90 12.62 -4.42
C LYS A 297 -2.83 12.38 -5.93
N MET A 298 -2.76 11.11 -6.31
CA MET A 298 -2.77 10.71 -7.72
C MET A 298 -4.13 11.02 -8.35
N SER A 299 -4.13 11.68 -9.50
CA SER A 299 -5.31 11.85 -10.34
C SER A 299 -4.93 11.99 -11.81
N LYS A 300 -5.81 11.50 -12.68
CA LYS A 300 -5.61 11.59 -14.13
C LYS A 300 -5.55 13.03 -14.62
N SER A 301 -6.36 13.91 -14.02
CA SER A 301 -6.38 15.34 -14.37
C SER A 301 -5.06 16.05 -14.07
N LYS A 302 -4.27 15.54 -13.12
CA LYS A 302 -2.94 16.06 -12.79
C LYS A 302 -1.81 15.40 -13.60
N GLY A 303 -2.11 14.33 -14.35
CA GLY A 303 -1.11 13.56 -15.08
C GLY A 303 -0.09 12.83 -14.19
N ASN A 304 -0.33 12.73 -12.88
CA ASN A 304 0.62 12.17 -11.91
C ASN A 304 0.33 10.71 -11.55
N VAL A 305 -0.63 10.05 -12.21
CA VAL A 305 -0.93 8.62 -12.01
C VAL A 305 0.25 7.77 -12.44
N ILE A 306 0.60 6.79 -11.62
CA ILE A 306 1.70 5.86 -11.90
C ILE A 306 1.13 4.59 -12.53
N ASN A 307 1.56 4.32 -13.77
CA ASN A 307 1.36 3.03 -14.40
C ASN A 307 2.35 2.03 -13.78
N PRO A 308 1.88 0.94 -13.16
CA PRO A 308 2.75 -0.01 -12.51
C PRO A 308 3.67 -0.75 -13.50
N SER A 309 3.26 -0.92 -14.76
CA SER A 309 4.12 -1.52 -15.80
C SER A 309 5.39 -0.70 -16.00
N ASP A 310 5.28 0.63 -16.06
CA ASP A 310 6.42 1.51 -16.29
C ASP A 310 7.45 1.38 -15.16
N VAL A 311 6.97 1.23 -13.92
CA VAL A 311 7.83 1.00 -12.74
C VAL A 311 8.52 -0.36 -12.82
N ALA A 312 7.76 -1.42 -13.13
CA ALA A 312 8.29 -2.77 -13.23
C ALA A 312 9.29 -2.91 -14.39
N ASP A 313 9.06 -2.24 -15.52
CA ASP A 313 9.94 -2.26 -16.69
C ASP A 313 11.23 -1.47 -16.41
N ALA A 314 11.14 -0.34 -15.70
CA ALA A 314 12.30 0.48 -15.36
C ALA A 314 13.16 -0.12 -14.25
N TYR A 315 12.55 -0.65 -13.19
CA TYR A 315 13.23 -1.05 -11.97
C TYR A 315 13.26 -2.57 -11.72
N GLY A 316 12.54 -3.35 -12.52
CA GLY A 316 12.37 -4.78 -12.34
C GLY A 316 11.18 -5.13 -11.46
N LEU A 317 10.40 -6.13 -11.88
CA LEU A 317 9.18 -6.58 -11.20
C LEU A 317 9.43 -7.02 -9.74
N GLU A 318 10.47 -7.81 -9.49
CA GLU A 318 10.80 -8.31 -8.15
C GLU A 318 11.11 -7.16 -7.17
N ASN A 319 11.84 -6.14 -7.65
CA ASN A 319 12.15 -4.93 -6.88
C ASN A 319 10.90 -4.11 -6.61
N PHE A 320 10.00 -4.03 -7.59
CA PHE A 320 8.70 -3.36 -7.45
C PHE A 320 7.81 -4.07 -6.41
N ARG A 321 7.71 -5.40 -6.45
CA ARG A 321 6.98 -6.20 -5.45
C ARG A 321 7.54 -5.99 -4.05
N TYR A 322 8.86 -6.05 -3.90
CA TYR A 322 9.53 -5.76 -2.64
C TYR A 322 9.19 -4.36 -2.11
N PHE A 323 9.35 -3.33 -2.94
CA PHE A 323 9.09 -1.94 -2.57
C PHE A 323 7.65 -1.72 -2.10
N MET A 324 6.67 -2.28 -2.84
CA MET A 324 5.25 -2.19 -2.50
C MET A 324 4.94 -2.78 -1.12
N LEU A 325 5.59 -3.87 -0.74
CA LEU A 325 5.36 -4.53 0.55
C LEU A 325 6.16 -3.90 1.70
N ARG A 326 7.31 -3.29 1.39
CA ARG A 326 8.32 -2.84 2.36
C ARG A 326 8.16 -1.40 2.83
N GLU A 327 7.79 -0.51 1.92
CA GLU A 327 7.91 0.94 2.16
C GLU A 327 6.83 1.47 3.11
N VAL A 328 5.61 0.93 3.02
CA VAL A 328 4.45 1.50 3.69
C VAL A 328 3.91 0.52 4.73
N PRO A 329 3.72 0.93 5.99
CA PRO A 329 3.02 0.12 6.96
C PRO A 329 1.59 -0.20 6.52
N PHE A 330 1.19 -1.46 6.63
CA PHE A 330 -0.16 -1.88 6.22
C PHE A 330 -1.24 -1.08 6.96
N GLY A 331 -2.22 -0.58 6.19
CA GLY A 331 -3.31 0.27 6.68
C GLY A 331 -3.01 1.78 6.71
N GLN A 332 -1.75 2.19 6.51
CA GLN A 332 -1.37 3.59 6.37
C GLN A 332 -1.32 4.01 4.90
N ASP A 333 -1.45 5.31 4.66
CA ASP A 333 -1.19 5.89 3.35
C ASP A 333 0.32 5.98 3.13
N GLY A 334 0.72 5.76 1.89
CA GLY A 334 2.11 5.74 1.47
C GLY A 334 2.38 6.64 0.29
N ASP A 335 3.65 6.92 0.04
CA ASP A 335 4.06 7.77 -1.08
C ASP A 335 5.04 7.03 -1.98
N PHE A 336 4.76 7.02 -3.28
CA PHE A 336 5.71 6.51 -4.24
C PHE A 336 6.71 7.60 -4.61
N SER A 337 8.00 7.28 -4.43
CA SER A 337 9.12 8.08 -4.91
C SER A 337 10.17 7.17 -5.55
N GLN A 338 10.67 7.55 -6.73
CA GLN A 338 11.78 6.84 -7.38
C GLN A 338 13.02 6.81 -6.49
N LYS A 339 13.25 7.87 -5.70
CA LYS A 339 14.39 7.95 -4.76
C LYS A 339 14.26 6.92 -3.65
N ALA A 340 13.08 6.81 -3.04
CA ALA A 340 12.83 5.80 -2.01
C ALA A 340 12.99 4.39 -2.57
N MET A 341 12.50 4.15 -3.80
CA MET A 341 12.66 2.87 -4.48
C MET A 341 14.13 2.52 -4.74
N ILE A 342 14.91 3.46 -5.29
CA ILE A 342 16.36 3.28 -5.52
C ILE A 342 17.08 3.02 -4.20
N GLU A 343 16.75 3.76 -3.14
CA GLU A 343 17.36 3.58 -1.83
C GLU A 343 17.08 2.17 -1.30
N ARG A 344 15.85 1.67 -1.36
CA ARG A 344 15.52 0.29 -0.95
C ARG A 344 16.27 -0.76 -1.78
N ILE A 345 16.36 -0.57 -3.10
CA ILE A 345 17.10 -1.49 -3.98
C ILE A 345 18.59 -1.50 -3.61
N ASN A 346 19.20 -0.34 -3.43
CA ASN A 346 20.64 -0.24 -3.19
C ASN A 346 21.01 -0.64 -1.76
N SER A 347 20.30 -0.13 -0.77
CA SER A 347 20.63 -0.32 0.65
C SER A 347 20.26 -1.71 1.15
N GLU A 348 19.11 -2.24 0.77
CA GLU A 348 18.61 -3.51 1.28
C GLU A 348 18.93 -4.62 0.26
N LEU A 349 18.34 -4.58 -0.94
CA LEU A 349 18.47 -5.69 -1.91
C LEU A 349 19.92 -5.91 -2.37
N SER A 350 20.64 -4.84 -2.72
CA SER A 350 22.02 -4.94 -3.20
C SER A 350 23.03 -5.15 -2.06
N ASN A 351 23.06 -4.27 -1.06
CA ASN A 351 24.11 -4.31 -0.02
C ASN A 351 23.93 -5.42 1.02
N ASP A 352 22.68 -5.82 1.34
CA ASP A 352 22.45 -6.86 2.35
C ASP A 352 22.24 -8.22 1.69
N LEU A 353 21.22 -8.37 0.84
CA LEU A 353 20.86 -9.65 0.25
C LEU A 353 21.85 -10.11 -0.83
N GLY A 354 22.06 -9.30 -1.86
CA GLY A 354 22.92 -9.63 -3.00
C GLY A 354 24.39 -9.78 -2.64
N ASN A 355 24.90 -8.90 -1.78
CA ASN A 355 26.27 -8.96 -1.26
C ASN A 355 26.49 -10.19 -0.36
N LEU A 356 25.53 -10.58 0.48
CA LEU A 356 25.67 -11.77 1.32
C LEU A 356 25.83 -13.03 0.46
N LEU A 357 24.98 -13.21 -0.56
CA LEU A 357 25.12 -14.34 -1.49
C LEU A 357 26.49 -14.35 -2.15
N SER A 358 26.94 -13.20 -2.67
CA SER A 358 28.24 -13.06 -3.33
C SER A 358 29.40 -13.42 -2.40
N ARG A 359 29.33 -13.01 -1.13
CA ARG A 359 30.32 -13.35 -0.10
C ARG A 359 30.32 -14.83 0.24
N ILE A 360 29.15 -15.45 0.41
CA ILE A 360 29.02 -16.89 0.67
C ILE A 360 29.69 -17.68 -0.47
N VAL A 361 29.33 -17.37 -1.72
CA VAL A 361 29.90 -18.04 -2.90
C VAL A 361 31.43 -17.87 -2.94
N GLY A 362 31.93 -16.63 -2.83
CA GLY A 362 33.37 -16.36 -2.89
C GLY A 362 34.18 -16.96 -1.74
N MET A 363 33.61 -17.06 -0.53
CA MET A 363 34.25 -17.74 0.60
C MET A 363 34.23 -19.26 0.41
N SER A 364 33.10 -19.84 -0.02
CA SER A 364 32.99 -21.28 -0.26
C SER A 364 33.93 -21.76 -1.38
N GLU A 365 34.10 -20.98 -2.47
CA GLU A 365 35.08 -21.27 -3.52
C GLU A 365 36.50 -21.38 -2.94
N LYS A 366 36.89 -20.41 -2.09
CA LYS A 366 38.25 -20.32 -1.55
C LYS A 366 38.53 -21.33 -0.44
N TYR A 367 37.55 -21.64 0.40
CA TYR A 367 37.78 -22.40 1.63
C TYR A 367 37.45 -23.89 1.47
N SER A 368 36.51 -24.22 0.59
CA SER A 368 35.91 -25.56 0.55
C SER A 368 35.45 -26.01 -0.84
N ASP A 369 35.96 -25.41 -1.92
CA ASP A 369 35.60 -25.78 -3.30
C ASP A 369 34.08 -25.83 -3.52
N PHE A 370 33.40 -24.79 -3.05
CA PHE A 370 31.94 -24.62 -3.06
C PHE A 370 31.12 -25.59 -2.19
N GLU A 371 31.74 -26.54 -1.51
CA GLU A 371 31.05 -27.43 -0.58
C GLU A 371 30.86 -26.73 0.78
N ILE A 372 29.62 -26.61 1.24
CA ILE A 372 29.29 -25.98 2.52
C ILE A 372 28.59 -27.02 3.40
N LYS A 373 29.27 -27.47 4.45
CA LYS A 373 28.78 -28.53 5.36
C LYS A 373 28.23 -27.97 6.68
N GLY A 374 27.14 -28.53 7.16
CA GLY A 374 26.43 -28.12 8.38
C GLY A 374 27.04 -28.61 9.69
N GLU A 375 27.89 -29.64 9.66
CA GLU A 375 28.31 -30.45 10.81
C GLU A 375 28.82 -29.64 12.01
N ASN A 376 29.62 -28.59 11.77
CA ASN A 376 30.23 -27.78 12.83
C ASN A 376 29.49 -26.46 13.12
N LEU A 377 28.40 -26.16 12.40
CA LEU A 377 27.69 -24.88 12.52
C LEU A 377 27.23 -24.63 13.97
N ARG A 378 26.46 -25.55 14.56
CA ARG A 378 25.94 -25.36 15.93
C ARG A 378 27.03 -25.30 16.98
N LYS A 379 28.13 -26.05 16.77
CA LYS A 379 29.26 -26.07 17.71
C LYS A 379 29.89 -24.69 17.89
N PHE A 380 30.05 -23.93 16.80
CA PHE A 380 30.69 -22.62 16.84
C PHE A 380 29.71 -21.44 16.91
N TYR A 381 28.55 -21.55 16.26
CA TYR A 381 27.64 -20.43 16.02
C TYR A 381 26.16 -20.75 16.28
N GLY A 382 25.87 -21.73 17.15
CA GLY A 382 24.50 -22.12 17.50
C GLY A 382 23.66 -20.94 18.01
N GLU A 383 24.20 -20.11 18.90
CA GLU A 383 23.49 -18.95 19.45
C GLU A 383 23.13 -17.93 18.35
N VAL A 384 24.04 -17.67 17.41
CA VAL A 384 23.79 -16.74 16.30
C VAL A 384 22.71 -17.28 15.35
N LEU A 385 22.74 -18.60 15.10
CA LEU A 385 21.70 -19.26 14.32
C LEU A 385 20.33 -19.12 15.00
N ASP A 386 20.27 -19.36 16.31
CA ASP A 386 19.03 -19.30 17.08
C ASP A 386 18.47 -17.87 17.14
N SER A 387 19.31 -16.83 17.29
CA SER A 387 18.88 -15.42 17.14
C SER A 387 18.36 -15.10 15.73
N GLY A 388 19.01 -15.65 14.69
CA GLY A 388 18.52 -15.52 13.32
C GLY A 388 17.14 -16.16 13.15
N ASN A 389 16.93 -17.35 13.72
CA ASN A 389 15.64 -18.03 13.69
C ASN A 389 14.54 -17.25 14.41
N GLU A 390 14.85 -16.53 15.49
CA GLU A 390 13.89 -15.67 16.18
C GLU A 390 13.33 -14.58 15.27
N TYR A 391 14.19 -13.88 14.53
CA TYR A 391 13.75 -12.90 13.52
C TYR A 391 12.85 -13.54 12.46
N LEU A 392 13.21 -14.74 11.99
CA LEU A 392 12.41 -15.45 10.98
C LEU A 392 11.03 -15.86 11.51
N GLN A 393 10.92 -16.26 12.78
CA GLN A 393 9.61 -16.54 13.41
C GLN A 393 8.77 -15.27 13.58
N ASN A 394 9.41 -14.14 13.91
CA ASN A 394 8.73 -12.85 13.98
C ASN A 394 8.26 -12.39 12.59
N ALA A 395 9.03 -12.66 11.53
CA ALA A 395 8.63 -12.38 10.16
C ALA A 395 7.31 -13.11 9.82
N ILE A 396 7.21 -14.41 10.12
CA ILE A 396 6.00 -15.21 9.90
C ILE A 396 4.79 -14.59 10.60
N LYS A 397 4.91 -14.26 11.90
CA LYS A 397 3.83 -13.63 12.68
C LYS A 397 3.39 -12.28 12.10
N ASN A 398 4.35 -11.48 11.63
CA ASN A 398 4.04 -10.20 10.99
C ASN A 398 3.29 -10.39 9.67
N LEU A 399 3.66 -11.38 8.85
CA LEU A 399 2.95 -11.64 7.60
C LEU A 399 1.53 -12.14 7.84
N GLU A 400 1.35 -13.06 8.80
CA GLU A 400 0.04 -13.60 9.18
C GLU A 400 -0.92 -12.53 9.74
N SER A 401 -0.37 -11.42 10.27
CA SER A 401 -1.12 -10.24 10.72
C SER A 401 -1.14 -9.08 9.69
N PHE A 402 -0.78 -9.36 8.43
CA PHE A 402 -0.74 -8.40 7.30
C PHE A 402 0.29 -7.28 7.43
N ALA A 403 1.15 -7.29 8.44
CA ALA A 403 2.23 -6.32 8.61
C ALA A 403 3.40 -6.62 7.64
N THR A 404 3.15 -6.51 6.33
CA THR A 404 4.09 -6.87 5.24
C THR A 404 5.43 -6.16 5.35
N ASN A 405 5.42 -4.89 5.76
CA ASN A 405 6.62 -4.09 5.93
C ASN A 405 7.52 -4.63 7.06
N ARG A 406 6.92 -5.00 8.19
CA ARG A 406 7.63 -5.59 9.33
C ARG A 406 8.08 -7.02 9.03
N TYR A 407 7.27 -7.77 8.29
CA TYR A 407 7.65 -9.07 7.79
C TYR A 407 8.98 -9.00 7.00
N LEU A 408 9.09 -8.08 6.05
CA LEU A 408 10.34 -7.89 5.30
C LEU A 408 11.47 -7.33 6.18
N GLU A 409 11.18 -6.39 7.09
CA GLU A 409 12.17 -5.87 8.05
C GLU A 409 12.81 -6.99 8.89
N GLU A 410 12.01 -7.92 9.42
CA GLU A 410 12.50 -9.04 10.22
C GLU A 410 13.34 -10.02 9.39
N LEU A 411 12.96 -10.31 8.14
CA LEU A 411 13.80 -11.11 7.25
C LEU A 411 15.17 -10.45 7.01
N PHE A 412 15.19 -9.12 6.86
CA PHE A 412 16.42 -8.38 6.65
C PHE A 412 17.29 -8.29 7.90
N LYS A 413 16.71 -8.28 9.11
CA LYS A 413 17.49 -8.42 10.37
C LYS A 413 18.32 -9.70 10.39
N ALA A 414 17.79 -10.82 9.90
CA ALA A 414 18.55 -12.07 9.78
C ALA A 414 19.72 -11.96 8.76
N LEU A 415 19.52 -11.23 7.65
CA LEU A 415 20.58 -10.96 6.67
C LEU A 415 21.67 -10.04 7.23
N THR A 416 21.27 -8.98 7.94
CA THR A 416 22.19 -8.07 8.62
C THR A 416 23.01 -8.81 9.68
N LEU A 417 22.38 -9.71 10.45
CA LEU A 417 23.08 -10.57 11.42
C LEU A 417 24.13 -11.45 10.74
N ALA A 418 23.81 -12.07 9.60
CA ALA A 418 24.75 -12.89 8.84
C ALA A 418 25.94 -12.05 8.30
N ASN A 419 25.66 -10.88 7.71
CA ASN A 419 26.70 -9.96 7.23
C ASN A 419 27.60 -9.46 8.38
N ALA A 420 27.01 -9.08 9.51
CA ALA A 420 27.73 -8.64 10.70
C ALA A 420 28.61 -9.76 11.27
N SER A 421 28.14 -11.02 11.22
CA SER A 421 28.93 -12.18 11.66
C SER A 421 30.19 -12.37 10.82
N ILE A 422 30.11 -12.21 9.50
CA ILE A 422 31.29 -12.24 8.63
C ILE A 422 32.30 -11.16 9.02
N ALA A 423 31.83 -9.94 9.28
CA ALA A 423 32.69 -8.83 9.68
C ALA A 423 33.31 -9.02 11.08
N LYS A 424 32.54 -9.60 12.02
CA LYS A 424 32.98 -9.83 13.40
C LYS A 424 34.01 -10.96 13.52
N PHE A 425 33.77 -12.07 12.84
CA PHE A 425 34.57 -13.29 13.01
C PHE A 425 35.68 -13.42 11.97
N GLU A 426 35.67 -12.60 10.92
CA GLU A 426 36.77 -12.46 9.95
C GLU A 426 37.29 -13.82 9.43
N PRO A 427 36.50 -14.58 8.65
CA PRO A 427 36.85 -15.95 8.28
C PRO A 427 38.19 -16.08 7.55
N TRP A 428 38.62 -15.03 6.84
CA TRP A 428 39.95 -14.99 6.22
C TRP A 428 41.09 -15.05 7.25
N ASN A 429 40.93 -14.50 8.44
CA ASN A 429 41.91 -14.58 9.52
C ASN A 429 41.87 -15.94 10.19
N LEU A 430 40.68 -16.52 10.41
CA LEU A 430 40.52 -17.89 10.91
C LEU A 430 41.23 -18.91 10.00
N ILE A 431 41.07 -18.79 8.69
CA ILE A 431 41.77 -19.65 7.71
C ILE A 431 43.30 -19.50 7.82
N LYS A 432 43.81 -18.26 7.91
CA LYS A 432 45.26 -18.00 8.08
C LYS A 432 45.81 -18.57 9.39
N SER A 433 45.01 -18.58 10.44
CA SER A 433 45.37 -19.15 11.75
C SER A 433 45.14 -20.66 11.87
N GLY A 434 44.86 -21.36 10.77
CA GLY A 434 44.67 -22.82 10.75
C GLY A 434 43.33 -23.30 11.31
N LYS A 435 42.39 -22.41 11.63
CA LYS A 435 41.06 -22.72 12.18
C LYS A 435 40.03 -22.91 11.08
N LYS A 436 40.29 -23.85 10.16
CA LYS A 436 39.48 -24.06 8.96
C LYS A 436 38.04 -24.47 9.27
N ASP A 437 37.83 -25.32 10.26
CA ASP A 437 36.49 -25.79 10.63
C ASP A 437 35.59 -24.67 11.15
N GLU A 438 36.16 -23.74 11.92
CA GLU A 438 35.45 -22.56 12.44
C GLU A 438 35.07 -21.61 11.29
N ALA A 439 36.00 -21.33 10.37
CA ALA A 439 35.69 -20.54 9.17
C ALA A 439 34.60 -21.18 8.29
N ASN A 440 34.67 -22.50 8.06
CA ASN A 440 33.66 -23.21 7.28
C ASN A 440 32.30 -23.24 7.98
N ALA A 441 32.27 -23.37 9.31
CA ALA A 441 31.05 -23.27 10.11
C ALA A 441 30.40 -21.88 9.98
N LEU A 442 31.19 -20.81 9.83
CA LEU A 442 30.67 -19.45 9.62
C LEU A 442 30.03 -19.31 8.23
N VAL A 443 30.68 -19.83 7.18
CA VAL A 443 30.08 -19.86 5.84
C VAL A 443 28.77 -20.65 5.85
N SER A 444 28.76 -21.78 6.57
CA SER A 444 27.58 -22.62 6.77
C SER A 444 26.45 -21.89 7.49
N LEU A 445 26.75 -21.12 8.56
CA LEU A 445 25.79 -20.25 9.24
C LEU A 445 25.15 -19.26 8.27
N CYS A 446 25.96 -18.52 7.51
CA CYS A 446 25.47 -17.51 6.57
C CYS A 446 24.61 -18.14 5.46
N ALA A 447 25.04 -19.26 4.88
CA ALA A 447 24.27 -19.98 3.85
C ALA A 447 22.93 -20.50 4.39
N ASN A 448 22.93 -21.04 5.62
CA ASN A 448 21.73 -21.54 6.27
C ASN A 448 20.73 -20.43 6.64
N LEU A 449 21.20 -19.25 7.08
CA LEU A 449 20.32 -18.10 7.30
C LEU A 449 19.78 -17.54 5.98
N LEU A 450 20.63 -17.41 4.95
CA LEU A 450 20.21 -16.96 3.62
C LEU A 450 19.20 -17.92 2.99
N ALA A 451 19.37 -19.24 3.10
CA ALA A 451 18.42 -20.21 2.59
C ALA A 451 17.05 -20.09 3.27
N ARG A 452 17.01 -19.90 4.60
CA ARG A 452 15.77 -19.68 5.33
C ARG A 452 15.09 -18.36 4.94
N VAL A 453 15.87 -17.28 4.82
CA VAL A 453 15.35 -15.99 4.30
C VAL A 453 14.83 -16.16 2.88
N ALA A 454 15.52 -16.87 2.00
CA ALA A 454 15.07 -17.10 0.62
C ALA A 454 13.76 -17.89 0.56
N VAL A 455 13.60 -18.93 1.39
CA VAL A 455 12.33 -19.67 1.49
C VAL A 455 11.22 -18.76 1.99
N LEU A 456 11.46 -17.95 3.01
CA LEU A 456 10.42 -17.06 3.53
C LEU A 456 10.12 -15.91 2.58
N LEU A 457 11.11 -15.32 1.91
CA LEU A 457 10.99 -14.18 0.99
C LEU A 457 10.38 -14.56 -0.37
N SER A 458 10.39 -15.84 -0.76
CA SER A 458 9.89 -16.31 -2.05
C SER A 458 8.45 -15.95 -2.40
N PRO A 459 7.50 -15.76 -1.44
CA PRO A 459 6.18 -15.23 -1.75
C PRO A 459 6.20 -13.79 -2.27
N ALA A 460 7.16 -12.97 -1.82
CA ALA A 460 7.30 -11.58 -2.22
C ALA A 460 8.19 -11.43 -3.47
N MET A 461 9.29 -12.19 -3.54
CA MET A 461 10.28 -12.15 -4.64
C MET A 461 10.58 -13.57 -5.19
N PRO A 462 9.63 -14.20 -5.91
CA PRO A 462 9.76 -15.60 -6.34
C PRO A 462 11.03 -15.87 -7.16
N LYS A 463 11.28 -15.08 -8.21
CA LYS A 463 12.38 -15.34 -9.16
C LYS A 463 13.74 -15.07 -8.54
N THR A 464 13.81 -14.08 -7.65
CA THR A 464 15.04 -13.77 -6.92
C THR A 464 15.41 -14.92 -5.99
N CYS A 465 14.44 -15.40 -5.22
CA CYS A 465 14.65 -16.49 -4.27
C CYS A 465 14.97 -17.80 -4.98
N GLU A 466 14.37 -18.06 -6.15
CA GLU A 466 14.74 -19.20 -6.99
C GLU A 466 16.21 -19.13 -7.46
N LYS A 467 16.70 -17.96 -7.90
CA LYS A 467 18.12 -17.78 -8.23
C LYS A 467 19.05 -18.03 -7.04
N ILE A 468 18.66 -17.58 -5.84
CA ILE A 468 19.41 -17.88 -4.60
C ILE A 468 19.44 -19.39 -4.36
N ALA A 469 18.29 -20.06 -4.47
CA ALA A 469 18.16 -21.49 -4.25
C ALA A 469 19.00 -22.30 -5.24
N GLN A 470 18.94 -21.96 -6.53
CA GLN A 470 19.79 -22.52 -7.58
C GLN A 470 21.27 -22.28 -7.28
N THR A 471 21.66 -21.08 -6.82
CA THR A 471 23.06 -20.75 -6.52
C THR A 471 23.61 -21.58 -5.36
N LEU A 472 22.79 -21.92 -4.36
CA LEU A 472 23.19 -22.74 -3.21
C LEU A 472 22.91 -24.24 -3.39
N GLY A 473 22.21 -24.64 -4.45
CA GLY A 473 21.92 -26.04 -4.75
C GLY A 473 20.80 -26.64 -3.90
N PHE A 474 19.74 -25.89 -3.61
CA PHE A 474 18.53 -26.40 -2.95
C PHE A 474 17.25 -25.95 -3.66
N GLU A 475 16.10 -26.50 -3.27
CA GLU A 475 14.78 -26.12 -3.80
C GLU A 475 13.90 -25.41 -2.77
N ILE A 476 13.06 -24.47 -3.23
CA ILE A 476 12.03 -23.85 -2.39
C ILE A 476 10.74 -24.63 -2.57
N SER A 477 10.35 -25.36 -1.53
CA SER A 477 9.15 -26.19 -1.52
C SER A 477 8.54 -26.24 -0.12
N THR A 478 7.31 -26.75 -0.01
CA THR A 478 6.69 -27.02 1.30
C THR A 478 7.53 -27.99 2.14
N ALA A 479 8.21 -28.95 1.50
CA ALA A 479 9.11 -29.86 2.19
C ALA A 479 10.30 -29.10 2.79
N THR A 480 10.95 -28.24 2.01
CA THR A 480 12.03 -27.38 2.51
C THR A 480 11.55 -26.44 3.61
N TYR A 481 10.39 -25.80 3.45
CA TYR A 481 9.79 -24.95 4.49
C TYR A 481 9.66 -25.70 5.83
N LYS A 482 9.04 -26.90 5.82
CA LYS A 482 8.92 -27.72 7.03
C LYS A 482 10.28 -28.07 7.62
N LYS A 483 11.22 -28.48 6.77
CA LYS A 483 12.57 -28.88 7.17
C LYS A 483 13.35 -27.76 7.87
N ILE A 484 13.49 -26.60 7.23
CA ILE A 484 14.42 -25.57 7.71
C ILE A 484 13.76 -24.47 8.54
N ILE A 485 12.46 -24.23 8.35
CA ILE A 485 11.72 -23.19 9.08
C ILE A 485 11.01 -23.76 10.31
N LEU A 486 10.33 -24.90 10.19
CA LEU A 486 9.60 -25.48 11.33
C LEU A 486 10.51 -26.37 12.20
N ASN A 487 11.31 -27.22 11.59
CA ASN A 487 12.18 -28.16 12.32
C ASN A 487 13.58 -27.59 12.61
N ASN A 488 13.89 -26.39 12.12
CA ASN A 488 15.20 -25.73 12.26
C ASN A 488 16.38 -26.59 11.79
N GLU A 489 16.17 -27.52 10.84
CA GLU A 489 17.24 -28.38 10.34
C GLU A 489 18.28 -27.57 9.57
N ILE A 490 19.53 -28.03 9.66
CA ILE A 490 20.68 -27.42 8.97
C ILE A 490 20.88 -28.15 7.65
N LEU A 491 21.05 -27.39 6.58
CA LEU A 491 21.35 -27.93 5.26
C LEU A 491 22.84 -27.90 4.98
N ASP A 492 23.26 -28.87 4.18
CA ASP A 492 24.47 -28.80 3.37
C ASP A 492 24.14 -28.15 2.04
N PHE A 493 25.11 -27.44 1.47
CA PHE A 493 24.97 -26.77 0.17
C PHE A 493 26.14 -27.11 -0.74
N LYS A 494 25.85 -27.07 -2.03
CA LYS A 494 26.86 -27.06 -3.09
C LYS A 494 26.65 -25.80 -3.89
N ALA A 495 27.45 -24.79 -3.57
CA ALA A 495 27.34 -23.49 -4.20
C ALA A 495 27.83 -23.52 -5.66
N GLN A 496 27.43 -22.54 -6.44
CA GLN A 496 27.96 -22.31 -7.78
C GLN A 496 28.20 -20.82 -8.02
N LYS A 497 28.99 -20.51 -9.06
CA LYS A 497 29.24 -19.12 -9.45
C LYS A 497 27.92 -18.46 -9.87
N THR A 498 27.75 -17.21 -9.43
CA THR A 498 26.60 -16.38 -9.79
C THR A 498 27.05 -14.98 -10.18
N GLN A 499 26.23 -14.31 -11.00
CA GLN A 499 26.34 -12.87 -11.21
C GLN A 499 25.71 -12.11 -10.02
N PRO A 500 26.04 -10.82 -9.83
CA PRO A 500 25.38 -9.98 -8.84
C PRO A 500 23.86 -9.96 -9.07
N LEU A 501 23.08 -10.21 -8.00
CA LEU A 501 21.60 -10.25 -8.09
C LEU A 501 20.99 -8.88 -8.37
N PHE A 502 21.55 -7.83 -7.77
CA PHE A 502 21.01 -6.47 -7.81
C PHE A 502 22.12 -5.47 -8.14
N PRO A 503 22.31 -5.14 -9.42
CA PRO A 503 23.14 -4.01 -9.82
C PRO A 503 22.63 -2.73 -9.17
N LYS A 504 23.56 -1.88 -8.69
CA LYS A 504 23.18 -0.59 -8.08
C LYS A 504 22.62 0.36 -9.12
N ILE A 505 21.63 1.15 -8.70
CA ILE A 505 20.98 2.16 -9.52
C ILE A 505 21.42 3.53 -9.02
N GLU A 506 22.05 4.33 -9.88
CA GLU A 506 22.63 5.62 -9.48
C GLU A 506 21.69 6.81 -9.68
N LYS A 507 20.68 6.67 -10.55
CA LYS A 507 19.76 7.74 -10.93
C LYS A 507 18.35 7.21 -11.17
N GLU A 508 17.39 8.14 -11.15
CA GLU A 508 16.01 7.86 -11.54
C GLU A 508 15.93 7.34 -12.99
N LEU A 509 15.14 6.29 -13.20
CA LEU A 509 15.06 5.56 -14.47
C LEU A 509 13.77 5.87 -15.25
N MET A 510 12.73 6.34 -14.57
CA MET A 510 11.53 6.88 -15.21
C MET A 510 11.57 8.40 -15.25
N ALA A 511 10.83 8.98 -16.19
CA ALA A 511 10.59 10.41 -16.21
C ALA A 511 9.86 10.86 -14.93
N THR A 512 10.33 11.96 -14.34
CA THR A 512 9.58 12.67 -13.31
C THR A 512 8.27 13.19 -13.93
N ALA A 513 7.19 13.20 -13.14
CA ALA A 513 5.95 13.80 -13.60
C ALA A 513 6.22 15.29 -13.84
N VAL A 514 6.20 15.70 -15.10
CA VAL A 514 6.11 17.12 -15.43
C VAL A 514 4.65 17.51 -15.16
N PRO A 515 4.36 18.53 -14.34
CA PRO A 515 3.01 19.08 -14.26
C PRO A 515 2.54 19.35 -15.69
N SER A 516 1.39 18.82 -16.08
CA SER A 516 0.86 19.04 -17.42
C SER A 516 0.63 20.54 -17.61
N VAL A 517 1.56 21.22 -18.29
CA VAL A 517 1.32 22.53 -18.87
C VAL A 517 0.48 22.29 -20.11
N SER A 518 -0.82 22.05 -19.93
CA SER A 518 -1.77 22.27 -21.01
C SER A 518 -1.86 23.79 -21.21
N GLU A 519 -1.39 24.29 -22.35
CA GLU A 519 -1.66 25.66 -22.77
C GLU A 519 -3.17 25.95 -22.64
N PRO A 520 -3.58 26.95 -21.85
CA PRO A 520 -4.99 27.29 -21.75
C PRO A 520 -5.40 28.06 -23.01
N ALA A 521 -6.28 27.45 -23.81
CA ALA A 521 -7.16 28.23 -24.67
C ALA A 521 -7.92 29.24 -23.79
N LYS A 522 -7.78 30.51 -24.16
CA LYS A 522 -8.36 31.67 -23.47
C LYS A 522 -9.86 31.49 -23.23
N THR A 523 -10.23 31.21 -21.99
CA THR A 523 -11.51 31.63 -21.39
C THR A 523 -11.27 31.89 -19.91
N ALA A 524 -11.83 33.01 -19.42
CA ALA A 524 -11.52 33.65 -18.15
C ALA A 524 -11.55 32.71 -16.93
N PRO A 525 -10.67 32.91 -15.92
CA PRO A 525 -10.68 32.09 -14.71
C PRO A 525 -11.85 32.46 -13.80
N ALA A 526 -12.67 31.46 -13.48
CA ALA A 526 -13.47 31.46 -12.24
C ALA A 526 -12.59 30.94 -11.07
N PRO A 527 -12.81 31.39 -9.83
CA PRO A 527 -11.83 31.21 -8.74
C PRO A 527 -11.64 29.74 -8.35
N GLN A 528 -10.38 29.31 -8.22
CA GLN A 528 -9.99 28.04 -7.62
C GLN A 528 -9.98 28.17 -6.10
N GLU A 529 -10.79 27.38 -5.41
CA GLU A 529 -10.65 27.15 -3.96
C GLU A 529 -9.48 26.20 -3.69
N LYS A 530 -8.49 26.70 -2.95
CA LYS A 530 -7.43 25.91 -2.31
C LYS A 530 -8.08 25.01 -1.26
N SER A 531 -7.83 23.69 -1.32
CA SER A 531 -8.14 22.81 -0.20
C SER A 531 -7.15 23.08 0.93
N ASP A 532 -7.50 24.00 1.82
CA ASP A 532 -6.81 24.15 3.09
C ASP A 532 -7.06 22.90 3.94
N THR A 533 -6.01 22.15 4.24
CA THR A 533 -5.94 21.43 5.52
C THR A 533 -5.97 22.49 6.61
N LYS A 534 -7.17 22.83 7.10
CA LYS A 534 -7.35 23.81 8.17
C LYS A 534 -6.70 23.24 9.44
N ILE A 535 -5.57 23.81 9.82
CA ILE A 535 -4.95 23.57 11.12
C ILE A 535 -5.74 24.31 12.21
N LYS A 536 -5.73 23.81 13.45
CA LYS A 536 -6.33 24.57 14.55
C LYS A 536 -5.40 25.74 14.89
N ILE A 537 -5.95 26.83 15.44
CA ILE A 537 -5.14 27.95 15.95
C ILE A 537 -4.09 27.48 16.98
N ASP A 538 -4.39 26.40 17.71
CA ASP A 538 -3.45 25.80 18.66
C ASP A 538 -2.25 25.12 17.99
N ASP A 539 -2.35 24.73 16.72
CA ASP A 539 -1.20 24.25 15.96
C ASP A 539 -0.29 25.40 15.54
N PHE A 540 -0.86 26.57 15.20
CA PHE A 540 -0.09 27.79 14.94
C PHE A 540 0.60 28.31 16.22
N LYS A 541 -0.08 28.29 17.37
CA LYS A 541 0.50 28.65 18.68
C LYS A 541 1.70 27.79 19.10
N LYS A 542 1.87 26.60 18.52
CA LYS A 542 3.07 25.77 18.75
C LYS A 542 4.29 26.33 18.02
N CYS A 543 4.14 27.24 17.07
CA CYS A 543 5.24 27.89 16.36
C CYS A 543 5.58 29.21 17.04
N VAL A 544 6.83 29.40 17.43
CA VAL A 544 7.32 30.69 17.98
C VAL A 544 8.06 31.39 16.86
N ILE A 545 7.39 32.31 16.17
CA ILE A 545 7.99 33.10 15.11
C ILE A 545 8.32 34.48 15.65
N LYS A 546 9.58 34.90 15.54
CA LYS A 546 10.07 36.19 16.02
C LYS A 546 10.66 37.01 14.87
N VAL A 547 10.56 38.34 14.96
CA VAL A 547 11.31 39.25 14.08
C VAL A 547 12.69 39.51 14.67
N GLY A 548 13.73 39.42 13.86
CA GLY A 548 15.09 39.76 14.26
C GLY A 548 15.87 40.52 13.22
N THR A 549 16.90 41.25 13.66
CA THR A 549 17.81 41.99 12.78
C THR A 549 19.05 41.16 12.49
N VAL A 550 19.43 41.06 11.22
CA VAL A 550 20.67 40.39 10.82
C VAL A 550 21.87 41.26 11.21
N LEU A 551 22.70 40.78 12.13
CA LEU A 551 23.90 41.47 12.59
C LEU A 551 25.12 41.13 11.71
N GLU A 552 25.25 39.85 11.35
CA GLU A 552 26.32 39.33 10.51
C GLU A 552 25.73 38.34 9.51
N CYS A 553 26.20 38.38 8.27
CA CYS A 553 25.90 37.38 7.25
C CYS A 553 27.16 37.07 6.45
N SER A 554 27.49 35.79 6.27
CA SER A 554 28.66 35.36 5.50
C SER A 554 28.39 34.07 4.71
N ASN A 555 29.18 33.85 3.66
CA ASN A 555 29.22 32.57 2.96
C ASN A 555 29.90 31.52 3.84
N ILE A 556 29.50 30.26 3.67
CA ILE A 556 30.15 29.13 4.32
C ILE A 556 31.21 28.55 3.39
N GLU A 557 32.45 28.45 3.86
CA GLU A 557 33.55 27.84 3.11
C GLU A 557 33.19 26.40 2.72
N GLY A 558 33.26 26.09 1.42
CA GLY A 558 32.87 24.78 0.87
C GLY A 558 31.40 24.64 0.47
N SER A 559 30.55 25.66 0.65
CA SER A 559 29.14 25.65 0.21
C SER A 559 28.79 26.84 -0.67
N GLU A 560 28.28 26.58 -1.87
CA GLU A 560 27.76 27.61 -2.79
C GLU A 560 26.26 27.91 -2.57
N LYS A 561 25.62 27.21 -1.63
CA LYS A 561 24.16 27.30 -1.41
C LYS A 561 23.78 27.92 -0.08
N LEU A 562 24.69 27.97 0.90
CA LEU A 562 24.37 28.32 2.28
C LEU A 562 24.96 29.66 2.67
N LEU A 563 24.12 30.48 3.31
CA LEU A 563 24.51 31.66 4.07
C LEU A 563 24.43 31.35 5.56
N LYS A 564 25.38 31.91 6.32
CA LYS A 564 25.45 31.83 7.76
C LYS A 564 25.11 33.20 8.36
N PHE A 565 24.09 33.22 9.21
CA PHE A 565 23.58 34.42 9.85
C PHE A 565 23.91 34.45 11.34
N LYS A 566 24.17 35.63 11.88
CA LYS A 566 23.89 35.96 13.30
C LYS A 566 22.73 36.93 13.35
N ILE A 567 21.67 36.55 14.05
CA ILE A 567 20.43 37.34 14.11
C ILE A 567 20.13 37.72 15.56
N ASP A 568 19.92 39.01 15.79
CA ASP A 568 19.44 39.53 17.07
C ASP A 568 17.92 39.35 17.16
N LEU A 569 17.49 38.44 18.04
CA LEU A 569 16.08 38.16 18.35
C LEU A 569 15.66 38.77 19.70
N GLY A 570 16.39 39.77 20.21
CA GLY A 570 16.14 40.38 21.52
C GLY A 570 16.48 39.45 22.70
N GLU A 571 17.34 38.46 22.46
CA GLU A 571 17.83 37.49 23.44
C GLU A 571 19.23 37.90 23.93
N GLU A 572 19.74 37.30 25.02
CA GLU A 572 21.06 37.65 25.58
C GLU A 572 22.22 37.44 24.58
N GLN A 573 22.06 36.50 23.64
CA GLN A 573 23.02 36.22 22.59
C GLN A 573 22.32 36.13 21.23
N PRO A 574 22.91 36.69 20.16
CA PRO A 574 22.41 36.52 18.80
C PRO A 574 22.46 35.04 18.38
N ARG A 575 21.43 34.58 17.68
CA ARG A 575 21.35 33.18 17.21
C ARG A 575 22.10 32.96 15.92
N GLN A 576 22.73 31.79 15.80
CA GLN A 576 23.32 31.35 14.55
C GLN A 576 22.30 30.57 13.71
N ILE A 577 22.02 31.03 12.50
CA ILE A 577 21.06 30.36 11.60
C ILE A 577 21.68 30.18 10.23
N LEU A 578 21.45 29.01 9.62
CA LEU A 578 21.91 28.69 8.28
C LEU A 578 20.72 28.67 7.34
N SER A 579 20.84 29.32 6.18
CA SER A 579 19.78 29.36 5.17
C SER A 579 20.31 29.11 3.76
N GLY A 580 19.54 28.35 2.97
CA GLY A 580 19.87 27.90 1.61
C GLY A 580 19.72 28.96 0.51
N ILE A 581 19.93 30.23 0.83
CA ILE A 581 19.53 31.36 -0.03
C ILE A 581 20.72 32.09 -0.69
N ALA A 582 21.93 31.51 -0.64
CA ALA A 582 23.15 32.15 -1.17
C ALA A 582 23.09 32.46 -2.68
N LYS A 583 22.23 31.76 -3.43
CA LYS A 583 22.02 32.02 -4.86
C LYS A 583 21.14 33.23 -5.15
N PHE A 584 20.38 33.70 -4.16
CA PHE A 584 19.38 34.76 -4.32
C PHE A 584 19.81 36.08 -3.67
N TYR A 585 20.67 36.03 -2.66
CA TYR A 585 21.11 37.20 -1.90
C TYR A 585 22.62 37.20 -1.69
N ALA A 586 23.25 38.35 -1.87
CA ALA A 586 24.61 38.56 -1.41
C ALA A 586 24.60 38.82 0.12
N PRO A 587 25.58 38.29 0.89
CA PRO A 587 25.63 38.48 2.33
C PRO A 587 25.56 39.95 2.78
N ALA A 588 26.20 40.86 2.01
CA ALA A 588 26.26 42.28 2.33
C ALA A 588 24.87 42.97 2.28
N ASP A 589 23.96 42.50 1.44
CA ASP A 589 22.63 43.12 1.26
C ASP A 589 21.66 42.78 2.40
N LEU A 590 22.02 41.79 3.22
CA LEU A 590 21.19 41.26 4.29
C LEU A 590 21.53 41.86 5.66
N VAL A 591 22.74 42.36 5.85
CA VAL A 591 23.16 42.97 7.13
C VAL A 591 22.32 44.21 7.42
N GLY A 592 21.76 44.29 8.63
CA GLY A 592 20.86 45.36 9.06
C GLY A 592 19.41 45.22 8.62
N LYS A 593 19.06 44.19 7.84
CA LYS A 593 17.66 43.88 7.48
C LYS A 593 16.97 43.11 8.61
N GLN A 594 15.66 43.33 8.76
CA GLN A 594 14.83 42.52 9.61
C GLN A 594 14.27 41.32 8.84
N VAL A 595 14.23 40.17 9.51
CA VAL A 595 13.71 38.90 8.95
C VAL A 595 12.85 38.19 9.99
N CYS A 596 11.89 37.40 9.52
CA CYS A 596 11.06 36.55 10.36
C CYS A 596 11.74 35.18 10.57
N VAL A 597 11.84 34.74 11.82
CA VAL A 597 12.56 33.54 12.23
C VAL A 597 11.65 32.63 13.04
N LEU A 598 11.52 31.37 12.63
CA LEU A 598 10.94 30.33 13.47
C LEU A 598 11.99 29.89 14.51
N ALA A 599 11.77 30.29 15.76
CA ALA A 599 12.76 30.29 16.84
C ALA A 599 12.64 29.10 17.81
N ASN A 600 11.58 28.30 17.76
CA ASN A 600 11.43 27.12 18.64
C ASN A 600 11.64 25.78 17.94
N LEU A 601 12.37 25.78 16.81
CA LEU A 601 12.87 24.55 16.19
C LEU A 601 14.03 23.96 17.00
N LYS A 602 14.10 22.62 17.04
CA LYS A 602 15.26 21.93 17.58
C LYS A 602 16.51 22.29 16.74
N PRO A 603 17.64 22.67 17.36
CA PRO A 603 18.86 22.96 16.61
C PRO A 603 19.29 21.80 15.73
N ALA A 604 19.71 22.12 14.50
CA ALA A 604 20.12 21.13 13.50
C ALA A 604 21.58 21.38 13.07
N LYS A 605 22.34 20.31 12.85
CA LYS A 605 23.70 20.43 12.29
C LYS A 605 23.62 20.43 10.77
N ILE A 606 23.95 21.55 10.15
CA ILE A 606 23.91 21.75 8.70
C ILE A 606 25.33 22.12 8.25
N PHE A 607 25.90 21.33 7.34
CA PHE A 607 27.23 21.57 6.77
C PHE A 607 28.31 21.85 7.83
N GLY A 608 28.33 21.06 8.91
CA GLY A 608 29.30 21.19 10.00
C GLY A 608 28.98 22.27 11.05
N HIS A 609 28.04 23.18 10.80
CA HIS A 609 27.63 24.24 11.71
C HIS A 609 26.25 23.97 12.35
N ILE A 610 25.99 24.58 13.51
CA ILE A 610 24.69 24.48 14.18
C ILE A 610 23.77 25.60 13.68
N SER A 611 22.54 25.26 13.28
CA SER A 611 21.46 26.20 12.98
C SER A 611 20.40 26.15 14.08
N GLU A 612 20.16 27.28 14.75
CA GLU A 612 19.32 27.40 15.94
C GLU A 612 17.94 28.02 15.65
N GLY A 613 17.49 27.88 14.40
CA GLY A 613 16.22 28.37 13.90
C GLY A 613 16.12 28.24 12.38
N MET A 614 15.06 28.82 11.83
CA MET A 614 14.80 28.87 10.38
C MET A 614 14.31 30.26 9.98
N ILE A 615 14.94 30.86 8.96
CA ILE A 615 14.49 32.12 8.36
C ILE A 615 13.35 31.83 7.40
N LEU A 616 12.27 32.60 7.47
CA LEU A 616 11.09 32.45 6.61
C LEU A 616 11.26 33.21 5.30
N SER A 617 10.87 32.57 4.21
CA SER A 617 10.88 33.15 2.86
C SER A 617 9.67 32.67 2.06
N ALA A 618 9.29 33.44 1.04
CA ALA A 618 8.27 33.11 0.07
C ALA A 618 8.89 32.99 -1.33
N GLU A 619 8.34 32.13 -2.19
CA GLU A 619 8.82 31.93 -3.56
C GLU A 619 7.67 32.09 -4.56
N ASP A 620 7.85 32.99 -5.53
CA ASP A 620 6.97 33.19 -6.69
C ASP A 620 7.84 33.50 -7.91
N GLY A 621 8.52 32.48 -8.45
CA GLY A 621 9.55 32.61 -9.49
C GLY A 621 10.88 33.22 -9.02
N SER A 622 10.91 33.91 -7.87
CA SER A 622 12.11 34.36 -7.16
C SER A 622 11.92 34.23 -5.65
N LEU A 623 12.99 33.99 -4.90
CA LEU A 623 12.95 33.81 -3.45
C LEU A 623 13.00 35.17 -2.74
N CYS A 624 12.01 35.45 -1.89
CA CYS A 624 11.87 36.69 -1.13
C CYS A 624 11.87 36.41 0.38
N LEU A 625 12.75 37.06 1.14
CA LEU A 625 12.74 37.00 2.60
C LEU A 625 11.50 37.69 3.17
N ILE A 626 10.87 37.08 4.18
CA ILE A 626 9.73 37.67 4.87
C ILE A 626 10.25 38.60 5.97
N ALA A 627 9.77 39.84 5.95
CA ALA A 627 10.12 40.90 6.88
C ALA A 627 8.86 41.73 7.22
N PRO A 628 8.82 42.42 8.38
CA PRO A 628 7.74 43.35 8.66
C PRO A 628 7.79 44.55 7.71
N MET A 629 6.62 45.11 7.38
CA MET A 629 6.53 46.30 6.51
C MET A 629 7.12 47.57 7.13
N ALA A 630 7.21 47.61 8.47
CA ALA A 630 7.86 48.67 9.24
C ALA A 630 8.82 48.05 10.25
N ALA A 631 9.85 48.80 10.64
CA ALA A 631 10.80 48.31 11.64
C ALA A 631 10.09 48.07 12.98
N VAL A 632 10.30 46.89 13.56
CA VAL A 632 9.77 46.51 14.88
C VAL A 632 10.91 46.19 15.86
N LYS A 633 10.60 46.05 17.14
CA LYS A 633 11.60 45.67 18.15
C LYS A 633 12.09 44.23 17.88
N ASN A 634 13.41 44.01 17.97
CA ASN A 634 13.96 42.65 17.89
C ASN A 634 13.34 41.77 18.99
N GLY A 635 12.92 40.57 18.61
CA GLY A 635 12.25 39.61 19.49
C GLY A 635 10.73 39.73 19.54
N SER A 636 10.12 40.69 18.82
CA SER A 636 8.66 40.74 18.65
C SER A 636 8.13 39.44 18.05
N GLU A 637 7.16 38.81 18.71
CA GLU A 637 6.50 37.59 18.24
C GLU A 637 5.43 37.91 17.17
N ILE A 638 5.34 37.05 16.16
CA ILE A 638 4.34 37.11 15.09
C ILE A 638 3.19 36.19 15.51
N GLY A 639 1.98 36.75 15.56
CA GLY A 639 0.77 36.09 16.05
C GLY A 639 -0.38 36.08 15.06
#